data_AF-A0A972X583-F1
#
_entry.id   AF-A0A972X583-F1
#
_cell.length_a   1.000
_cell.length_b   1.000
_cell.length_c   1.000
_cell.angle_alpha   90.00
_cell.angle_beta   90.00
_cell.angle_gamma   90.00
#
_symmetry.space_group_name_H-M   'P 1'
#
loop_
_entity.id
_entity.type
_entity.pdbx_description
1 polymer ?
#
loop_
_entity_poly.entity_id
_entity_poly.type
_entity_poly.pdbx_seq_one_letter_code
_entity_poly.pdbx_strand_id
1 'polypeptide(L)'
;MSSGWRHTILAAAVIAVFAALRAASALAGDAAAFEERRAALMKSIETQPEAAVRAIVEEGIAVAQPSLALAAAQEWLRVNLPKDPGLLYHAGRAAELSGEWNRAVVLYQQFLEQADPKSPQAGDAITGVYALTIQYLDDPAAAYAFGRGTAMKLAVNPRFRQFDRWFLDTAIGRGDRAAVATRLLATVKAGVTADEFAALYDGDLRWLTNSLIGAFRYDIPAERFTPEFVADCKALAAALPFDEERKLLLDFGVSVKASIQAQIAGEELAAPLAEAKALLEKFPRYAQTVQLEWAGGNNGPYYRGDTKKYWPHELEGKLAPIRAALPKLSPVEQATFLESWNPGYYAGYPQVVTVEQARELALTNPQLVNQKWGPILSFGWNALDSDAAAKLAAALEQNPSPEASLIRATIAAGKEKDFQKAMDALLGPEAWRLGAGELGGQYADGLWHWAGRPGGNQKRDEQINRSGAMAAHVQAAAIKKEAPAPERSAAFKQLLADFRSPKPKIPGVRERLAQALSVTPEAVPELLRDAGVDAQRLLVGALATDFEGPKLPLSGDGHVRGLSPWTYGPLFRRLMARHSNNIQYLKQQNIYRAHPLEPALRQAVSERLAKNALAPWVLVAWVNAQGPKDAVDTAGKPVGDAEQIKLIEALVKSPAWATLPTEARFAVRSAFPQQALTPPQLAIRQAADPAVI
;
A
#
# COMPACT_ATOMS: atom_id res chain seq x y z
N MET A 1 -28.12 60.92 -4.39
CA MET A 1 -26.69 60.60 -4.22
C MET A 1 -26.16 59.75 -5.39
N SER A 2 -26.25 60.20 -6.65
CA SER A 2 -25.81 59.40 -7.82
C SER A 2 -25.01 60.14 -8.90
N SER A 3 -24.65 61.41 -8.70
CA SER A 3 -23.83 62.17 -9.66
C SER A 3 -22.32 62.18 -9.34
N GLY A 4 -21.94 62.10 -8.05
CA GLY A 4 -20.54 62.17 -7.63
C GLY A 4 -19.68 60.96 -8.04
N TRP A 5 -20.24 59.75 -8.04
CA TRP A 5 -19.51 58.51 -8.35
C TRP A 5 -19.12 58.36 -9.83
N ARG A 6 -19.90 58.95 -10.75
CA ARG A 6 -19.63 58.86 -12.19
C ARG A 6 -18.46 59.74 -12.63
N HIS A 7 -18.19 60.84 -11.92
CA HIS A 7 -17.11 61.78 -12.26
C HIS A 7 -15.74 61.29 -11.79
N THR A 8 -15.68 60.55 -10.67
CA THR A 8 -14.45 59.94 -10.17
C THR A 8 -13.98 58.77 -11.05
N ILE A 9 -14.92 57.98 -11.60
CA ILE A 9 -14.61 56.87 -12.51
C ILE A 9 -14.12 57.38 -13.88
N LEU A 10 -14.74 58.46 -14.41
CA LEU A 10 -14.30 59.09 -15.66
C LEU A 10 -12.91 59.76 -15.53
N ALA A 11 -12.63 60.44 -14.42
CA ALA A 11 -11.32 61.03 -14.18
C ALA A 11 -10.21 59.97 -14.05
N ALA A 12 -10.49 58.85 -13.35
CA ALA A 12 -9.55 57.73 -13.24
C ALA A 12 -9.30 57.04 -14.60
N ALA A 13 -10.33 56.87 -15.42
CA ALA A 13 -10.21 56.30 -16.77
C ALA A 13 -9.39 57.21 -17.71
N VAL A 14 -9.60 58.53 -17.66
CA VAL A 14 -8.82 59.49 -18.48
C VAL A 14 -7.36 59.52 -18.04
N ILE A 15 -7.07 59.50 -16.73
CA ILE A 15 -5.70 59.44 -16.22
C ILE A 15 -5.01 58.14 -16.63
N ALA A 16 -5.71 57.00 -16.59
CA ALA A 16 -5.17 55.72 -17.04
C ALA A 16 -4.87 55.71 -18.55
N VAL A 17 -5.73 56.31 -19.37
CA VAL A 17 -5.52 56.44 -20.82
C VAL A 17 -4.33 57.34 -21.14
N PHE A 18 -4.19 58.50 -20.47
CA PHE A 18 -3.04 59.38 -20.65
C PHE A 18 -1.73 58.73 -20.16
N ALA A 19 -1.76 57.96 -19.09
CA ALA A 19 -0.59 57.20 -18.62
C ALA A 19 -0.20 56.10 -19.61
N ALA A 20 -1.17 55.38 -20.19
CA ALA A 20 -0.93 54.37 -21.21
C ALA A 20 -0.38 54.96 -22.53
N LEU A 21 -0.89 56.12 -22.96
CA LEU A 21 -0.38 56.85 -24.13
C LEU A 21 1.05 57.38 -23.93
N ARG A 22 1.38 57.86 -22.72
CA ARG A 22 2.75 58.27 -22.37
C ARG A 22 3.72 57.10 -22.32
N ALA A 23 3.31 55.98 -21.73
CA ALA A 23 4.09 54.74 -21.72
C ALA A 23 4.35 54.23 -23.14
N ALA A 24 3.31 54.21 -23.99
CA ALA A 24 3.43 53.79 -25.40
C ALA A 24 4.36 54.71 -26.22
N SER A 25 4.34 56.02 -25.97
CA SER A 25 5.22 56.98 -26.67
C SER A 25 6.69 56.87 -26.26
N ALA A 26 6.97 56.59 -24.98
CA ALA A 26 8.33 56.34 -24.48
C ALA A 26 8.90 55.03 -25.05
N LEU A 27 8.11 53.95 -25.01
CA LEU A 27 8.46 52.66 -25.62
C LEU A 27 8.76 52.77 -27.13
N ALA A 28 8.06 53.63 -27.87
CA ALA A 28 8.31 53.85 -29.29
C ALA A 28 9.66 54.55 -29.58
N GLY A 29 10.08 55.49 -28.73
CA GLY A 29 11.39 56.13 -28.82
C GLY A 29 12.54 55.17 -28.52
N ASP A 30 12.37 54.33 -27.48
CA ASP A 30 13.36 53.33 -27.08
C ASP A 30 13.48 52.20 -28.11
N ALA A 31 12.38 51.81 -28.77
CA ALA A 31 12.40 50.82 -29.84
C ALA A 31 13.18 51.27 -31.09
N ALA A 32 13.11 52.56 -31.46
CA ALA A 32 13.89 53.10 -32.56
C ALA A 32 15.39 53.13 -32.25
N ALA A 33 15.76 53.50 -31.02
CA ALA A 33 17.15 53.49 -30.56
C ALA A 33 17.73 52.06 -30.48
N PHE A 34 16.93 51.10 -30.02
CA PHE A 34 17.28 49.68 -30.04
C PHE A 34 17.57 49.20 -31.47
N GLU A 35 16.71 49.52 -32.44
CA GLU A 35 16.86 49.06 -33.82
C GLU A 35 18.14 49.60 -34.46
N GLU A 36 18.50 50.86 -34.21
CA GLU A 36 19.76 51.45 -34.68
C GLU A 36 20.98 50.69 -34.13
N ARG A 37 21.00 50.41 -32.82
CA ARG A 37 22.07 49.65 -32.17
C ARG A 37 22.15 48.21 -32.66
N ARG A 38 21.00 47.55 -32.80
CA ARG A 38 20.89 46.21 -33.35
C ARG A 38 21.43 46.17 -34.77
N ALA A 39 21.01 47.09 -35.65
CA ALA A 39 21.47 47.15 -37.03
C ALA A 39 22.99 47.37 -37.12
N ALA A 40 23.58 48.17 -36.22
CA ALA A 40 25.02 48.35 -36.14
C ALA A 40 25.75 47.06 -35.72
N LEU A 41 25.26 46.36 -34.70
CA LEU A 41 25.78 45.08 -34.24
C LEU A 41 25.70 44.00 -35.33
N MET A 42 24.57 43.94 -36.06
CA MET A 42 24.33 42.94 -37.10
C MET A 42 25.32 43.00 -38.28
N LYS A 43 25.94 44.15 -38.57
CA LYS A 43 26.93 44.30 -39.65
C LYS A 43 28.17 43.43 -39.49
N SER A 44 28.48 42.99 -38.27
CA SER A 44 29.67 42.20 -37.95
C SER A 44 29.40 41.14 -36.90
N ILE A 45 28.15 40.66 -36.84
CA ILE A 45 27.62 39.82 -35.74
C ILE A 45 28.52 38.64 -35.43
N GLU A 46 29.05 37.93 -36.43
CA GLU A 46 29.87 36.73 -36.26
C GLU A 46 31.12 36.97 -35.39
N THR A 47 31.64 38.20 -35.36
CA THR A 47 32.85 38.60 -34.62
C THR A 47 32.56 39.39 -33.35
N GLN A 48 31.28 39.68 -33.06
CA GLN A 48 30.91 40.50 -31.92
C GLN A 48 31.16 39.76 -30.59
N PRO A 49 31.59 40.46 -29.53
CA PRO A 49 31.70 39.87 -28.20
C PRO A 49 30.35 39.36 -27.70
N GLU A 50 30.34 38.20 -27.05
CA GLU A 50 29.15 37.56 -26.49
C GLU A 50 28.33 38.50 -25.57
N ALA A 51 29.02 39.32 -24.75
CA ALA A 51 28.40 40.29 -23.87
C ALA A 51 27.61 41.39 -24.62
N ALA A 52 28.09 41.81 -25.81
CA ALA A 52 27.42 42.81 -26.63
C ALA A 52 26.13 42.23 -27.24
N VAL A 53 26.17 40.97 -27.67
CA VAL A 53 24.99 40.27 -28.16
C VAL A 53 23.97 40.08 -27.05
N ARG A 54 24.40 39.64 -25.86
CA ARG A 54 23.50 39.52 -24.70
C ARG A 54 22.81 40.85 -24.35
N ALA A 55 23.57 41.95 -24.32
CA ALA A 55 23.01 43.27 -24.04
C ALA A 55 21.92 43.68 -25.05
N ILE A 56 22.13 43.43 -26.35
CA ILE A 56 21.11 43.66 -27.38
C ILE A 56 19.88 42.78 -27.15
N VAL A 57 20.04 41.52 -26.75
CA VAL A 57 18.89 40.64 -26.48
C VAL A 57 18.08 41.15 -25.28
N GLU A 58 18.75 41.52 -24.19
CA GLU A 58 18.12 42.11 -22.99
C GLU A 58 17.38 43.42 -23.32
N GLU A 59 18.02 44.31 -24.08
CA GLU A 59 17.42 45.58 -24.53
C GLU A 59 16.18 45.33 -25.38
N GLY A 60 16.26 44.41 -26.36
CA GLY A 60 15.13 44.08 -27.22
C GLY A 60 13.95 43.46 -26.47
N ILE A 61 14.19 42.67 -25.41
CA ILE A 61 13.13 42.21 -24.51
C ILE A 61 12.50 43.39 -23.76
N ALA A 62 13.31 44.30 -23.22
CA ALA A 62 12.85 45.43 -22.43
C ALA A 62 11.98 46.41 -23.24
N VAL A 63 12.28 46.62 -24.52
CA VAL A 63 11.52 47.50 -25.42
C VAL A 63 10.40 46.77 -26.19
N ALA A 64 10.03 45.55 -25.78
CA ALA A 64 8.98 44.74 -26.40
C ALA A 64 9.23 44.42 -27.90
N GLN A 65 10.49 44.22 -28.29
CA GLN A 65 10.92 43.75 -29.62
C GLN A 65 11.61 42.36 -29.55
N PRO A 66 10.99 41.33 -28.94
CA PRO A 66 11.63 40.06 -28.68
C PRO A 66 12.01 39.28 -29.94
N SER A 67 11.26 39.41 -31.04
CA SER A 67 11.58 38.74 -32.32
C SER A 67 12.88 39.26 -32.93
N LEU A 68 13.11 40.57 -32.87
CA LEU A 68 14.32 41.21 -33.40
C LEU A 68 15.55 40.91 -32.53
N ALA A 69 15.38 40.89 -31.21
CA ALA A 69 16.42 40.45 -30.27
C ALA A 69 16.80 38.98 -30.49
N LEU A 70 15.81 38.10 -30.64
CA LEU A 70 16.03 36.68 -30.90
C LEU A 70 16.80 36.46 -32.20
N ALA A 71 16.45 37.16 -33.29
CA ALA A 71 17.15 37.04 -34.56
C ALA A 71 18.64 37.39 -34.45
N ALA A 72 18.99 38.42 -33.67
CA ALA A 72 20.39 38.79 -33.43
C ALA A 72 21.16 37.70 -32.66
N ALA A 73 20.53 37.11 -31.63
CA ALA A 73 21.11 35.98 -30.90
C ALA A 73 21.33 34.76 -31.80
N GLN A 74 20.35 34.43 -32.65
CA GLN A 74 20.41 33.26 -33.53
C GLN A 74 21.56 33.33 -34.53
N GLU A 75 21.75 34.47 -35.20
CA GLU A 75 22.85 34.63 -36.14
C GLU A 75 24.21 34.50 -35.46
N TRP A 76 24.34 34.99 -34.23
CA TRP A 76 25.57 34.80 -33.46
C TRP A 76 25.79 33.35 -33.06
N LEU A 77 24.77 32.68 -32.50
CA LEU A 77 24.82 31.28 -32.03
C LEU A 77 25.03 30.27 -33.17
N ARG A 78 24.75 30.65 -34.43
CA ARG A 78 24.98 29.80 -35.61
C ARG A 78 26.48 29.51 -35.84
N VAL A 79 27.35 30.43 -35.44
CA VAL A 79 28.80 30.35 -35.72
C VAL A 79 29.66 30.43 -34.46
N ASN A 80 29.06 30.73 -33.30
CA ASN A 80 29.75 30.82 -32.01
C ASN A 80 29.12 29.89 -30.96
N LEU A 81 29.96 29.30 -30.11
CA LEU A 81 29.52 28.53 -28.94
C LEU A 81 29.46 29.47 -27.72
N PRO A 82 28.29 29.65 -27.08
CA PRO A 82 28.16 30.53 -25.93
C PRO A 82 28.98 29.99 -24.75
N LYS A 83 29.73 30.88 -24.09
CA LYS A 83 30.45 30.58 -22.84
C LYS A 83 29.70 31.08 -21.62
N ASP A 84 28.83 32.07 -21.79
CA ASP A 84 27.98 32.64 -20.77
C ASP A 84 26.55 32.08 -20.92
N PRO A 85 26.08 31.24 -19.97
CA PRO A 85 24.72 30.72 -20.00
C PRO A 85 23.65 31.82 -20.06
N GLY A 86 23.95 33.03 -19.57
CA GLY A 86 23.02 34.16 -19.62
C GLY A 86 22.55 34.52 -21.02
N LEU A 87 23.39 34.38 -22.06
CA LEU A 87 22.96 34.60 -23.44
C LEU A 87 21.87 33.60 -23.86
N LEU A 88 22.03 32.32 -23.51
CA LEU A 88 21.03 31.28 -23.79
C LEU A 88 19.71 31.55 -23.05
N TYR A 89 19.77 31.98 -21.80
CA TYR A 89 18.58 32.36 -21.02
C TYR A 89 17.80 33.50 -21.68
N HIS A 90 18.48 34.61 -21.98
CA HIS A 90 17.82 35.77 -22.59
C HIS A 90 17.34 35.48 -24.01
N ALA A 91 18.08 34.71 -24.81
CA ALA A 91 17.61 34.24 -26.10
C ALA A 91 16.36 33.35 -25.98
N GLY A 92 16.33 32.46 -24.98
CA GLY A 92 15.14 31.65 -24.66
C GLY A 92 13.94 32.50 -24.29
N ARG A 93 14.14 33.56 -23.49
CA ARG A 93 13.08 34.51 -23.11
C ARG A 93 12.56 35.32 -24.29
N ALA A 94 13.45 35.74 -25.18
CA ALA A 94 13.06 36.40 -26.43
C ALA A 94 12.27 35.45 -27.34
N ALA A 95 12.66 34.16 -27.44
CA ALA A 95 11.92 33.14 -28.17
C ALA A 95 10.53 32.89 -27.56
N GLU A 96 10.41 32.83 -26.24
CA GLU A 96 9.13 32.66 -25.56
C GLU A 96 8.18 33.82 -25.85
N LEU A 97 8.65 35.05 -25.68
CA LEU A 97 7.85 36.27 -25.86
C LEU A 97 7.49 36.54 -27.33
N SER A 98 8.24 35.99 -28.27
CA SER A 98 7.97 36.11 -29.71
C SER A 98 7.08 34.99 -30.26
N GLY A 99 6.70 34.01 -29.44
CA GLY A 99 5.88 32.87 -29.86
C GLY A 99 6.67 31.70 -30.46
N GLU A 100 8.00 31.75 -30.49
CA GLU A 100 8.87 30.66 -30.93
C GLU A 100 9.09 29.61 -29.83
N TRP A 101 7.99 29.03 -29.32
CA TRP A 101 7.99 28.19 -28.11
C TRP A 101 8.90 26.96 -28.18
N ASN A 102 8.94 26.26 -29.33
CA ASN A 102 9.86 25.12 -29.52
C ASN A 102 11.31 25.53 -29.32
N ARG A 103 11.70 26.69 -29.84
CA ARG A 103 13.06 27.21 -29.73
C ARG A 103 13.35 27.72 -28.33
N ALA A 104 12.37 28.36 -27.68
CA ALA A 104 12.47 28.77 -26.29
C ALA A 104 12.79 27.58 -25.37
N VAL A 105 12.07 26.46 -25.53
CA VAL A 105 12.30 25.23 -24.76
C VAL A 105 13.72 24.71 -24.97
N VAL A 106 14.21 24.63 -26.21
CA VAL A 106 15.58 24.17 -26.51
C VAL A 106 16.63 25.09 -25.86
N LEU A 107 16.47 26.40 -26.00
CA LEU A 107 17.41 27.38 -25.43
C LEU A 107 17.42 27.34 -23.90
N TYR A 108 16.25 27.19 -23.27
CA TYR A 108 16.16 27.03 -21.82
C TYR A 108 16.78 25.71 -21.34
N GLN A 109 16.60 24.60 -22.05
CA GLN A 109 17.25 23.34 -21.70
C GLN A 109 18.78 23.44 -21.80
N GLN A 110 19.30 24.02 -22.89
CA GLN A 110 20.74 24.28 -23.05
C GLN A 110 21.30 25.20 -21.96
N PHE A 111 20.57 26.26 -21.62
CA PHE A 111 20.91 27.13 -20.49
C PHE A 111 21.01 26.32 -19.19
N LEU A 112 20.00 25.49 -18.90
CA LEU A 112 19.92 24.69 -17.67
C LEU A 112 20.99 23.60 -17.58
N GLU A 113 21.62 23.18 -18.67
CA GLU A 113 22.78 22.27 -18.66
C GLU A 113 24.02 22.92 -18.02
N GLN A 114 24.15 24.24 -18.10
CA GLN A 114 25.33 24.99 -17.66
C GLN A 114 25.06 25.90 -16.45
N ALA A 115 23.80 26.29 -16.24
CA ALA A 115 23.42 27.21 -15.17
C ALA A 115 23.64 26.65 -13.76
N ASP A 116 23.83 27.56 -12.79
CA ASP A 116 23.64 27.25 -11.38
C ASP A 116 22.15 26.90 -11.16
N PRO A 117 21.83 25.66 -10.76
CA PRO A 117 20.44 25.24 -10.58
C PRO A 117 19.72 26.02 -9.50
N LYS A 118 20.41 26.70 -8.57
CA LYS A 118 19.79 27.52 -7.51
C LYS A 118 19.45 28.95 -7.94
N SER A 119 19.90 29.38 -9.12
CA SER A 119 19.66 30.74 -9.62
C SER A 119 18.18 31.02 -9.89
N PRO A 120 17.72 32.28 -9.74
CA PRO A 120 16.38 32.70 -10.15
C PRO A 120 16.10 32.42 -11.63
N GLN A 121 17.07 32.71 -12.51
CA GLN A 121 16.96 32.46 -13.95
C GLN A 121 16.78 30.96 -14.26
N ALA A 122 17.45 30.07 -13.53
CA ALA A 122 17.17 28.63 -13.65
C ALA A 122 15.72 28.33 -13.27
N GLY A 123 15.18 28.95 -12.22
CA GLY A 123 13.78 28.82 -11.84
C GLY A 123 12.81 29.28 -12.93
N ASP A 124 13.08 30.41 -13.56
CA ASP A 124 12.28 30.96 -14.66
C ASP A 124 12.34 30.05 -15.89
N ALA A 125 13.55 29.60 -16.27
CA ALA A 125 13.75 28.68 -17.38
C ALA A 125 13.07 27.32 -17.14
N ILE A 126 13.13 26.77 -15.93
CA ILE A 126 12.42 25.54 -15.54
C ILE A 126 10.91 25.72 -15.73
N THR A 127 10.37 26.84 -15.23
CA THR A 127 8.95 27.16 -15.35
C THR A 127 8.57 27.29 -16.82
N GLY A 128 9.39 27.98 -17.62
CA GLY A 128 9.21 28.12 -19.05
C GLY A 128 9.20 26.77 -19.77
N VAL A 129 10.16 25.89 -19.50
CA VAL A 129 10.20 24.55 -20.12
C VAL A 129 8.91 23.78 -19.81
N TYR A 130 8.48 23.70 -18.55
CA TYR A 130 7.27 22.97 -18.18
C TYR A 130 6.00 23.61 -18.75
N ALA A 131 5.81 24.93 -18.59
CA ALA A 131 4.62 25.61 -19.05
C ALA A 131 4.48 25.55 -20.57
N LEU A 132 5.56 25.80 -21.32
CA LEU A 132 5.56 25.77 -22.78
C LEU A 132 5.27 24.36 -23.32
N THR A 133 5.94 23.34 -22.77
CA THR A 133 5.73 21.95 -23.22
C THR A 133 4.34 21.43 -22.86
N ILE A 134 3.82 21.72 -21.66
CA ILE A 134 2.51 21.22 -21.23
C ILE A 134 1.35 21.99 -21.87
N GLN A 135 1.39 23.32 -21.88
CA GLN A 135 0.22 24.14 -22.21
C GLN A 135 0.19 24.63 -23.65
N TYR A 136 1.35 24.97 -24.20
CA TYR A 136 1.44 25.68 -25.48
C TYR A 136 1.81 24.78 -26.66
N LEU A 137 2.69 23.81 -26.42
CA LEU A 137 3.11 22.82 -27.40
C LEU A 137 2.26 21.53 -27.36
N ASP A 138 1.44 21.36 -26.30
CA ASP A 138 0.65 20.14 -26.05
C ASP A 138 1.51 18.85 -26.10
N ASP A 139 2.73 18.92 -25.58
CA ASP A 139 3.69 17.82 -25.48
C ASP A 139 4.08 17.54 -24.01
N PRO A 140 3.15 16.98 -23.20
CA PRO A 140 3.45 16.55 -21.85
C PRO A 140 4.47 15.40 -21.80
N ALA A 141 4.74 14.71 -22.91
CA ALA A 141 5.77 13.68 -22.96
C ALA A 141 7.18 14.28 -22.94
N ALA A 142 7.42 15.38 -23.66
CA ALA A 142 8.66 16.15 -23.57
C ALA A 142 8.86 16.75 -22.17
N ALA A 143 7.81 17.32 -21.57
CA ALA A 143 7.84 17.81 -20.19
C ALA A 143 8.27 16.71 -19.19
N TYR A 144 7.72 15.52 -19.38
CA TYR A 144 8.05 14.36 -18.56
C TYR A 144 9.49 13.89 -18.78
N ALA A 145 9.95 13.79 -20.03
CA ALA A 145 11.32 13.39 -20.36
C ALA A 145 12.35 14.37 -19.77
N PHE A 146 12.07 15.69 -19.87
CA PHE A 146 12.87 16.73 -19.24
C PHE A 146 12.94 16.54 -17.72
N GLY A 147 11.79 16.36 -17.07
CA GLY A 147 11.75 16.13 -15.63
C GLY A 147 12.48 14.87 -15.20
N ARG A 148 12.38 13.78 -15.97
CA ARG A 148 13.05 12.51 -15.67
C ARG A 148 14.57 12.64 -15.81
N GLY A 149 15.05 13.32 -16.85
CA GLY A 149 16.48 13.45 -17.14
C GLY A 149 17.23 14.43 -16.24
N THR A 150 16.54 15.43 -15.67
CA THR A 150 17.20 16.55 -14.98
C THR A 150 17.00 16.59 -13.47
N ALA A 151 16.21 15.67 -12.90
CA ALA A 151 15.80 15.70 -11.49
C ALA A 151 16.97 15.82 -10.51
N MET A 152 18.02 15.00 -10.67
CA MET A 152 19.18 15.02 -9.76
C MET A 152 19.91 16.36 -9.73
N LYS A 153 19.84 17.13 -10.83
CA LYS A 153 20.46 18.46 -10.93
C LYS A 153 19.51 19.55 -10.42
N LEU A 154 18.27 19.54 -10.87
CA LEU A 154 17.36 20.68 -10.73
C LEU A 154 16.47 20.62 -9.48
N ALA A 155 16.38 19.49 -8.79
CA ALA A 155 15.55 19.35 -7.57
C ALA A 155 15.95 20.29 -6.43
N VAL A 156 17.16 20.84 -6.43
CA VAL A 156 17.60 21.89 -5.48
C VAL A 156 16.85 23.21 -5.68
N ASN A 157 16.25 23.43 -6.85
CA ASN A 157 15.44 24.61 -7.14
C ASN A 157 13.98 24.39 -6.72
N PRO A 158 13.40 25.24 -5.85
CA PRO A 158 12.00 25.14 -5.47
C PRO A 158 11.02 25.19 -6.65
N ARG A 159 11.32 25.96 -7.72
CA ARG A 159 10.48 26.04 -8.93
C ARG A 159 10.40 24.71 -9.68
N PHE A 160 11.45 23.89 -9.63
CA PHE A 160 11.39 22.54 -10.18
C PHE A 160 10.44 21.64 -9.40
N ARG A 161 10.48 21.73 -8.07
CA ARG A 161 9.65 20.92 -7.19
C ARG A 161 8.17 21.30 -7.22
N GLN A 162 7.82 22.51 -7.68
CA GLN A 162 6.42 22.89 -7.94
C GLN A 162 5.73 21.94 -8.94
N PHE A 163 6.50 21.31 -9.84
CA PHE A 163 5.99 20.33 -10.81
C PHE A 163 6.07 18.88 -10.33
N ASP A 164 6.54 18.62 -9.10
CA ASP A 164 6.71 17.25 -8.60
C ASP A 164 5.38 16.50 -8.55
N ARG A 165 4.29 17.14 -8.13
CA ARG A 165 2.98 16.47 -8.06
C ARG A 165 2.54 15.98 -9.44
N TRP A 166 2.57 16.86 -10.44
CA TRP A 166 2.25 16.52 -11.82
C TRP A 166 3.18 15.41 -12.36
N PHE A 167 4.49 15.51 -12.10
CA PHE A 167 5.46 14.53 -12.56
C PHE A 167 5.25 13.15 -11.93
N LEU A 168 5.06 13.10 -10.61
CA LEU A 168 4.85 11.86 -9.85
C LEU A 168 3.51 11.21 -10.21
N ASP A 169 2.44 11.98 -10.37
CA ASP A 169 1.16 11.48 -10.88
C ASP A 169 1.32 10.87 -12.28
N THR A 170 2.05 11.54 -13.16
CA THR A 170 2.35 11.04 -14.50
C THR A 170 3.19 9.77 -14.47
N ALA A 171 4.23 9.72 -13.64
CA ALA A 171 5.09 8.55 -13.48
C ALA A 171 4.31 7.35 -12.93
N ILE A 172 3.50 7.55 -11.91
CA ILE A 172 2.62 6.53 -11.32
C ILE A 172 1.61 6.03 -12.34
N GLY A 173 0.96 6.94 -13.08
CA GLY A 173 0.00 6.59 -14.14
C GLY A 173 0.63 5.78 -15.28
N ARG A 174 1.91 6.00 -15.56
CA ARG A 174 2.71 5.22 -16.53
C ARG A 174 3.30 3.93 -15.97
N GLY A 175 3.24 3.72 -14.65
CA GLY A 175 3.93 2.62 -13.98
C GLY A 175 5.47 2.75 -13.97
N ASP A 176 6.01 3.95 -14.20
CA ASP A 176 7.46 4.21 -14.22
C ASP A 176 8.01 4.33 -12.79
N ARG A 177 8.21 3.17 -12.17
CA ARG A 177 8.73 3.04 -10.80
C ARG A 177 10.12 3.67 -10.63
N ALA A 178 10.95 3.57 -11.67
CA ALA A 178 12.29 4.17 -11.67
C ALA A 178 12.20 5.69 -11.55
N ALA A 179 11.39 6.33 -12.39
CA ALA A 179 11.20 7.79 -12.33
C ALA A 179 10.68 8.26 -10.96
N VAL A 180 9.78 7.50 -10.31
CA VAL A 180 9.33 7.80 -8.95
C VAL A 180 10.49 7.71 -7.94
N ALA A 181 11.25 6.62 -7.95
CA ALA A 181 12.40 6.44 -7.05
C ALA A 181 13.47 7.53 -7.24
N THR A 182 13.88 7.79 -8.48
CA THR A 182 14.85 8.84 -8.83
C THR A 182 14.36 10.21 -8.37
N ARG A 183 13.07 10.54 -8.57
CA ARG A 183 12.51 11.83 -8.17
C ARG A 183 12.50 11.99 -6.65
N LEU A 184 12.03 11.00 -5.91
CA LEU A 184 12.05 11.02 -4.45
C LEU A 184 13.48 11.15 -3.90
N LEU A 185 14.44 10.43 -4.48
CA LEU A 185 15.86 10.52 -4.12
C LEU A 185 16.43 11.92 -4.38
N ALA A 186 16.14 12.49 -5.55
CA ALA A 186 16.58 13.84 -5.90
C ALA A 186 16.04 14.88 -4.90
N THR A 187 14.78 14.77 -4.51
CA THR A 187 14.14 15.63 -3.51
C THR A 187 14.79 15.51 -2.13
N VAL A 188 15.08 14.28 -1.67
CA VAL A 188 15.80 14.08 -0.39
C VAL A 188 17.20 14.67 -0.46
N LYS A 189 17.96 14.41 -1.54
CA LYS A 189 19.30 14.98 -1.75
C LYS A 189 19.30 16.51 -1.87
N ALA A 190 18.19 17.08 -2.34
CA ALA A 190 17.99 18.52 -2.42
C ALA A 190 17.74 19.19 -1.06
N GLY A 191 17.72 18.43 0.03
CA GLY A 191 17.65 18.96 1.40
C GLY A 191 16.22 19.22 1.89
N VAL A 192 15.21 18.58 1.27
CA VAL A 192 13.83 18.64 1.78
C VAL A 192 13.77 18.06 3.19
N THR A 193 13.14 18.80 4.09
CA THR A 193 13.03 18.44 5.51
C THR A 193 12.10 17.25 5.72
N ALA A 194 12.15 16.64 6.90
CA ALA A 194 11.25 15.56 7.28
C ALA A 194 9.77 15.94 7.19
N ASP A 195 9.44 17.16 7.64
CA ASP A 195 8.08 17.66 7.62
C ASP A 195 7.60 17.92 6.19
N GLU A 196 8.41 18.55 5.34
CA GLU A 196 8.07 18.74 3.94
C GLU A 196 7.87 17.40 3.23
N PHE A 197 8.74 16.42 3.48
CA PHE A 197 8.61 15.14 2.82
C PHE A 197 7.36 14.37 3.27
N ALA A 198 7.08 14.35 4.57
CA ALA A 198 5.86 13.75 5.10
C ALA A 198 4.59 14.46 4.61
N ALA A 199 4.65 15.78 4.38
CA ALA A 199 3.51 16.55 3.90
C ALA A 199 3.21 16.32 2.41
N LEU A 200 4.26 16.19 1.58
CA LEU A 200 4.15 16.24 0.12
C LEU A 200 4.33 14.89 -0.58
N TYR A 201 5.20 13.99 -0.06
CA TYR A 201 5.64 12.78 -0.76
C TYR A 201 5.32 11.46 -0.04
N ASP A 202 4.64 11.51 1.11
CA ASP A 202 4.28 10.33 1.92
C ASP A 202 3.49 9.29 1.11
N GLY A 203 2.56 9.77 0.27
CA GLY A 203 1.77 8.92 -0.63
C GLY A 203 2.61 8.25 -1.72
N ASP A 204 3.58 8.97 -2.29
CA ASP A 204 4.40 8.48 -3.39
C ASP A 204 5.45 7.47 -2.89
N LEU A 205 6.03 7.69 -1.71
CA LEU A 205 6.92 6.71 -1.06
C LEU A 205 6.15 5.43 -0.69
N ARG A 206 4.92 5.54 -0.18
CA ARG A 206 4.07 4.36 0.08
C ARG A 206 3.75 3.64 -1.23
N TRP A 207 3.39 4.36 -2.29
CA TRP A 207 3.13 3.76 -3.59
C TRP A 207 4.35 2.98 -4.08
N LEU A 208 5.55 3.59 -4.01
CA LEU A 208 6.80 2.94 -4.41
C LEU A 208 7.04 1.68 -3.58
N THR A 209 6.91 1.75 -2.25
CA THR A 209 7.11 0.61 -1.35
C THR A 209 6.12 -0.53 -1.65
N ASN A 210 4.83 -0.21 -1.84
CA ASN A 210 3.82 -1.20 -2.23
C ASN A 210 4.02 -1.74 -3.65
N SER A 211 4.72 -0.98 -4.52
CA SER A 211 5.11 -1.45 -5.86
C SER A 211 6.38 -2.33 -5.86
N LEU A 212 6.94 -2.60 -4.68
CA LEU A 212 8.07 -3.50 -4.44
C LEU A 212 7.66 -4.71 -3.60
N ILE A 213 6.70 -4.51 -2.69
CA ILE A 213 6.14 -5.53 -1.80
C ILE A 213 4.80 -6.00 -2.37
N GLY A 214 4.71 -7.28 -2.71
CA GLY A 214 3.54 -7.90 -3.31
C GLY A 214 3.85 -8.80 -4.49
N ALA A 215 2.82 -9.22 -5.21
CA ALA A 215 2.94 -10.19 -6.30
C ALA A 215 3.61 -9.57 -7.54
N PHE A 216 4.66 -10.21 -8.07
CA PHE A 216 5.31 -9.81 -9.34
C PHE A 216 5.34 -10.91 -10.37
N ARG A 217 5.07 -10.55 -11.61
CA ARG A 217 5.21 -11.42 -12.75
C ARG A 217 6.58 -11.22 -13.41
N TYR A 218 7.54 -12.03 -12.98
CA TYR A 218 8.91 -12.01 -13.54
C TYR A 218 8.97 -12.41 -15.02
N ASP A 219 7.93 -13.07 -15.53
CA ASP A 219 7.75 -13.40 -16.95
C ASP A 219 7.43 -12.17 -17.82
N ILE A 220 6.98 -11.05 -17.22
CA ILE A 220 6.67 -9.80 -17.94
C ILE A 220 7.89 -8.87 -17.92
N PRO A 221 8.49 -8.54 -19.09
CA PRO A 221 9.64 -7.63 -19.15
C PRO A 221 9.37 -6.26 -18.51
N ALA A 222 8.17 -5.70 -18.65
CA ALA A 222 7.78 -4.42 -18.06
C ALA A 222 7.76 -4.43 -16.52
N GLU A 223 7.68 -5.60 -15.89
CA GLU A 223 7.73 -5.74 -14.43
C GLU A 223 9.15 -5.99 -13.89
N ARG A 224 10.12 -6.25 -14.77
CA ARG A 224 11.52 -6.49 -14.40
C ARG A 224 12.17 -5.24 -13.80
N PHE A 225 13.13 -5.47 -12.91
CA PHE A 225 13.83 -4.38 -12.24
C PHE A 225 15.14 -4.19 -12.97
N THR A 226 15.41 -2.96 -13.39
CA THR A 226 16.71 -2.65 -13.99
C THR A 226 17.75 -2.41 -12.88
N PRO A 227 19.05 -2.62 -13.14
CA PRO A 227 20.10 -2.31 -12.18
C PRO A 227 20.03 -0.87 -11.67
N GLU A 228 19.68 0.08 -12.54
CA GLU A 228 19.55 1.50 -12.18
C GLU A 228 18.40 1.72 -11.20
N PHE A 229 17.24 1.08 -11.43
CA PHE A 229 16.12 1.16 -10.49
C PHE A 229 16.48 0.58 -9.12
N VAL A 230 17.20 -0.54 -9.09
CA VAL A 230 17.68 -1.16 -7.84
C VAL A 230 18.61 -0.19 -7.10
N ALA A 231 19.57 0.41 -7.81
CA ALA A 231 20.51 1.38 -7.25
C ALA A 231 19.81 2.63 -6.70
N ASP A 232 18.83 3.18 -7.42
CA ASP A 232 18.08 4.36 -6.99
C ASP A 232 17.23 4.08 -5.74
N CYS A 233 16.57 2.93 -5.66
CA CYS A 233 15.83 2.53 -4.45
C CYS A 233 16.78 2.32 -3.25
N LYS A 234 17.93 1.69 -3.44
CA LYS A 234 18.97 1.54 -2.40
C LYS A 234 19.48 2.90 -1.92
N ALA A 235 19.77 3.81 -2.84
CA ALA A 235 20.21 5.16 -2.52
C ALA A 235 19.13 5.98 -1.81
N LEU A 236 17.86 5.83 -2.21
CA LEU A 236 16.71 6.42 -1.52
C LEU A 236 16.59 5.89 -0.09
N ALA A 237 16.63 4.56 0.10
CA ALA A 237 16.60 3.96 1.43
C ALA A 237 17.73 4.49 2.32
N ALA A 238 18.95 4.61 1.79
CA ALA A 238 20.08 5.16 2.53
C ALA A 238 19.90 6.64 2.90
N ALA A 239 19.28 7.44 2.02
CA ALA A 239 19.12 8.88 2.19
C ALA A 239 17.91 9.28 3.04
N LEU A 240 16.89 8.43 3.20
CA LEU A 240 15.68 8.75 3.97
C LEU A 240 16.00 9.11 5.44
N PRO A 241 15.72 10.36 5.89
CA PRO A 241 16.14 10.82 7.21
C PRO A 241 15.24 10.47 8.40
N PHE A 242 13.97 10.06 8.19
CA PHE A 242 12.94 10.15 9.24
C PHE A 242 11.91 9.01 9.27
N ASP A 243 12.15 7.90 8.56
CA ASP A 243 11.26 6.74 8.57
C ASP A 243 12.06 5.44 8.44
N GLU A 244 12.56 4.95 9.58
CA GLU A 244 13.37 3.73 9.62
C GLU A 244 12.59 2.49 9.17
N GLU A 245 11.28 2.43 9.44
CA GLU A 245 10.43 1.33 9.01
C GLU A 245 10.35 1.27 7.47
N ARG A 246 10.03 2.37 6.81
CA ARG A 246 9.98 2.39 5.33
C ARG A 246 11.35 2.26 4.70
N LYS A 247 12.40 2.80 5.32
CA LYS A 247 13.78 2.61 4.86
C LYS A 247 14.12 1.12 4.77
N LEU A 248 13.93 0.38 5.85
CA LEU A 248 14.24 -1.05 5.90
C LEU A 248 13.32 -1.87 4.99
N LEU A 249 12.04 -1.48 4.88
CA LEU A 249 11.11 -2.16 3.99
C LEU A 249 11.43 -1.92 2.51
N LEU A 250 11.82 -0.70 2.14
CA LEU A 250 12.27 -0.34 0.78
C LEU A 250 13.56 -1.09 0.42
N ASP A 251 14.52 -1.10 1.35
CA ASP A 251 15.82 -1.77 1.20
C ASP A 251 15.67 -3.29 1.02
N PHE A 252 14.88 -3.93 1.89
CA PHE A 252 14.57 -5.35 1.75
C PHE A 252 13.79 -5.63 0.46
N GLY A 253 12.72 -4.88 0.20
CA GLY A 253 11.83 -5.08 -0.93
C GLY A 253 12.54 -5.02 -2.28
N VAL A 254 13.43 -4.04 -2.50
CA VAL A 254 14.19 -3.98 -3.74
C VAL A 254 15.22 -5.12 -3.85
N SER A 255 15.88 -5.47 -2.74
CA SER A 255 16.93 -6.49 -2.72
C SER A 255 16.39 -7.89 -3.02
N VAL A 256 15.23 -8.23 -2.45
CA VAL A 256 14.62 -9.55 -2.66
C VAL A 256 14.15 -9.72 -4.09
N LYS A 257 13.66 -8.66 -4.74
CA LYS A 257 13.27 -8.71 -6.16
C LYS A 257 14.47 -8.82 -7.08
N ALA A 258 15.55 -8.07 -6.81
CA ALA A 258 16.79 -8.19 -7.55
C ALA A 258 17.38 -9.61 -7.44
N SER A 259 17.45 -10.16 -6.22
CA SER A 259 17.93 -11.53 -5.95
C SER A 259 17.08 -12.58 -6.67
N ILE A 260 15.75 -12.51 -6.59
CA ILE A 260 14.90 -13.47 -7.28
C ILE A 260 15.06 -13.39 -8.81
N GLN A 261 15.18 -12.19 -9.38
CA GLN A 261 15.38 -12.02 -10.82
C GLN A 261 16.72 -12.59 -11.29
N ALA A 262 17.81 -12.35 -10.55
CA ALA A 262 19.12 -12.94 -10.80
C ALA A 262 19.04 -14.48 -10.79
N GLN A 263 18.41 -15.05 -9.76
CA GLN A 263 18.22 -16.51 -9.64
C GLN A 263 17.38 -17.09 -10.79
N ILE A 264 16.34 -16.38 -11.25
CA ILE A 264 15.55 -16.78 -12.42
C ILE A 264 16.39 -16.78 -13.71
N ALA A 265 17.32 -15.83 -13.82
CA ALA A 265 18.27 -15.71 -14.93
C ALA A 265 19.44 -16.72 -14.86
N GLY A 266 19.56 -17.48 -13.76
CA GLY A 266 20.66 -18.42 -13.53
C GLY A 266 21.92 -17.77 -12.97
N GLU A 267 21.81 -16.55 -12.45
CA GLU A 267 22.90 -15.84 -11.77
C GLU A 267 22.90 -16.19 -10.28
N GLU A 268 24.10 -16.40 -9.70
CA GLU A 268 24.27 -16.64 -8.28
C GLU A 268 24.32 -15.31 -7.51
N LEU A 269 23.15 -14.79 -7.15
CA LEU A 269 23.03 -13.68 -6.20
C LEU A 269 22.56 -14.20 -4.85
N ALA A 270 23.33 -13.92 -3.79
CA ALA A 270 22.98 -14.28 -2.41
C ALA A 270 21.61 -13.74 -2.02
N ALA A 271 20.90 -14.45 -1.13
CA ALA A 271 19.67 -13.90 -0.59
C ALA A 271 19.98 -12.67 0.28
N PRO A 272 19.11 -11.63 0.31
CA PRO A 272 19.31 -10.42 1.11
C PRO A 272 19.00 -10.69 2.60
N LEU A 273 19.78 -11.58 3.21
CA LEU A 273 19.60 -12.03 4.59
C LEU A 273 19.91 -10.90 5.58
N ALA A 274 20.85 -10.02 5.25
CA ALA A 274 21.22 -8.88 6.08
C ALA A 274 20.07 -7.86 6.17
N GLU A 275 19.48 -7.50 5.03
CA GLU A 275 18.34 -6.58 4.96
C GLU A 275 17.11 -7.15 5.66
N ALA A 276 16.82 -8.44 5.46
CA ALA A 276 15.71 -9.09 6.14
C ALA A 276 15.92 -9.15 7.66
N LYS A 277 17.14 -9.46 8.11
CA LYS A 277 17.49 -9.46 9.54
C LYS A 277 17.34 -8.06 10.13
N ALA A 278 17.86 -7.02 9.46
CA ALA A 278 17.75 -5.64 9.92
C ALA A 278 16.27 -5.21 10.05
N LEU A 279 15.44 -5.55 9.06
CA LEU A 279 13.99 -5.29 9.10
C LEU A 279 13.31 -6.02 10.26
N LEU A 280 13.51 -7.33 10.40
CA LEU A 280 12.80 -8.16 11.39
C LEU A 280 13.29 -7.98 12.83
N GLU A 281 14.53 -7.52 13.02
CA GLU A 281 15.04 -7.16 14.35
C GLU A 281 14.29 -5.97 14.95
N LYS A 282 13.96 -4.96 14.13
CA LYS A 282 13.25 -3.74 14.55
C LYS A 282 11.74 -3.85 14.40
N PHE A 283 11.27 -4.52 13.36
CA PHE A 283 9.87 -4.58 12.97
C PHE A 283 9.45 -6.03 12.69
N PRO A 284 9.38 -6.91 13.72
CA PRO A 284 9.11 -8.33 13.56
C PRO A 284 7.77 -8.63 12.87
N ARG A 285 6.79 -7.70 12.94
CA ARG A 285 5.50 -7.77 12.24
C ARG A 285 5.59 -8.04 10.74
N TYR A 286 6.72 -7.71 10.11
CA TYR A 286 6.96 -7.97 8.69
C TYR A 286 7.42 -9.40 8.38
N ALA A 287 7.48 -10.32 9.36
CA ALA A 287 7.91 -11.70 9.15
C ALA A 287 7.13 -12.40 8.03
N GLN A 288 5.81 -12.22 8.00
CA GLN A 288 4.97 -12.75 6.92
C GLN A 288 5.32 -12.12 5.57
N THR A 289 5.45 -10.80 5.52
CA THR A 289 5.82 -10.07 4.31
C THR A 289 7.15 -10.58 3.76
N VAL A 290 8.16 -10.64 4.61
CA VAL A 290 9.50 -11.12 4.29
C VAL A 290 9.46 -12.55 3.71
N GLN A 291 8.71 -13.46 4.34
CA GLN A 291 8.48 -14.81 3.83
C GLN A 291 7.80 -14.81 2.45
N LEU A 292 6.71 -14.07 2.30
CA LEU A 292 5.95 -13.97 1.06
C LEU A 292 6.82 -13.43 -0.06
N GLU A 293 7.63 -12.40 0.19
CA GLU A 293 8.47 -11.79 -0.82
C GLU A 293 9.55 -12.75 -1.33
N TRP A 294 10.18 -13.55 -0.45
CA TRP A 294 11.08 -14.62 -0.88
C TRP A 294 10.37 -15.72 -1.68
N ALA A 295 9.07 -15.93 -1.45
CA ALA A 295 8.23 -16.82 -2.24
C ALA A 295 7.76 -16.19 -3.57
N GLY A 296 8.08 -14.92 -3.86
CA GLY A 296 7.65 -14.21 -5.07
C GLY A 296 6.50 -13.21 -4.85
N GLY A 297 6.02 -13.09 -3.62
CA GLY A 297 5.12 -12.05 -3.13
C GLY A 297 3.63 -12.37 -3.14
N ASN A 298 3.22 -13.63 -3.41
CA ASN A 298 1.84 -14.09 -3.19
C ASN A 298 1.71 -15.63 -3.24
N ASN A 299 0.50 -16.13 -2.95
CA ASN A 299 0.22 -17.56 -2.78
C ASN A 299 -0.77 -18.14 -3.82
N GLY A 300 -1.07 -17.39 -4.88
CA GLY A 300 -2.08 -17.77 -5.87
C GLY A 300 -1.57 -18.73 -6.96
N PRO A 301 -2.43 -19.62 -7.51
CA PRO A 301 -2.06 -20.60 -8.55
C PRO A 301 -1.70 -19.98 -9.90
N TYR A 302 -1.99 -18.69 -10.11
CA TYR A 302 -1.73 -17.98 -11.37
C TYR A 302 -0.39 -17.24 -11.40
N TYR A 303 0.45 -17.44 -10.38
CA TYR A 303 1.76 -16.79 -10.28
C TYR A 303 2.79 -17.47 -11.19
N ARG A 304 3.40 -16.70 -12.11
CA ARG A 304 4.22 -17.19 -13.23
C ARG A 304 5.71 -16.95 -13.02
N GLY A 305 6.24 -17.48 -11.93
CA GLY A 305 7.67 -17.71 -11.72
C GLY A 305 7.87 -19.11 -11.17
N ASP A 306 8.90 -19.83 -11.59
CA ASP A 306 9.19 -21.17 -11.06
C ASP A 306 9.79 -21.01 -9.66
N THR A 307 8.93 -21.00 -8.63
CA THR A 307 9.32 -20.86 -7.20
C THR A 307 10.42 -21.83 -6.80
N LYS A 308 10.51 -22.99 -7.47
CA LYS A 308 11.57 -23.99 -7.27
C LYS A 308 12.96 -23.49 -7.61
N LYS A 309 13.08 -22.47 -8.46
CA LYS A 309 14.38 -21.87 -8.84
C LYS A 309 14.98 -21.03 -7.73
N TYR A 310 14.16 -20.29 -6.98
CA TYR A 310 14.66 -19.27 -6.07
C TYR A 310 14.28 -19.51 -4.60
N TRP A 311 13.18 -20.20 -4.29
CA TRP A 311 12.81 -20.46 -2.90
C TRP A 311 13.81 -21.38 -2.17
N PRO A 312 14.20 -22.55 -2.72
CA PRO A 312 15.08 -23.49 -2.02
C PRO A 312 16.50 -22.96 -1.77
N HIS A 313 16.95 -21.97 -2.57
CA HIS A 313 18.24 -21.33 -2.41
C HIS A 313 18.37 -20.73 -1.00
N GLU A 314 19.38 -21.15 -0.23
CA GLU A 314 19.63 -20.69 1.14
C GLU A 314 18.39 -20.76 2.06
N LEU A 315 17.56 -21.81 1.91
CA LEU A 315 16.29 -21.93 2.62
C LEU A 315 16.40 -21.72 4.13
N GLU A 316 17.32 -22.42 4.81
CA GLU A 316 17.50 -22.27 6.25
C GLU A 316 18.01 -20.87 6.63
N GLY A 317 18.84 -20.25 5.77
CA GLY A 317 19.26 -18.85 5.93
C GLY A 317 18.09 -17.87 5.88
N LYS A 318 17.14 -18.06 4.95
CA LYS A 318 15.91 -17.25 4.83
C LYS A 318 14.95 -17.48 5.99
N LEU A 319 14.79 -18.72 6.44
CA LEU A 319 13.85 -19.06 7.52
C LEU A 319 14.37 -18.67 8.91
N ALA A 320 15.68 -18.62 9.13
CA ALA A 320 16.27 -18.25 10.40
C ALA A 320 15.78 -16.90 10.96
N PRO A 321 15.87 -15.76 10.24
CA PRO A 321 15.39 -14.47 10.74
C PRO A 321 13.86 -14.44 10.93
N ILE A 322 13.10 -15.17 10.09
CA ILE A 322 11.65 -15.33 10.23
C ILE A 322 11.28 -16.04 11.54
N ARG A 323 11.92 -17.18 11.82
CA ARG A 323 11.70 -17.95 13.05
C ARG A 323 12.10 -17.15 14.28
N ALA A 324 13.18 -16.36 14.21
CA ALA A 324 13.62 -15.48 15.29
C ALA A 324 12.65 -14.29 15.56
N ALA A 325 11.86 -13.88 14.57
CA ALA A 325 10.86 -12.83 14.72
C ALA A 325 9.57 -13.31 15.38
N LEU A 326 9.19 -14.59 15.19
CA LEU A 326 7.98 -15.21 15.71
C LEU A 326 7.70 -14.95 17.20
N PRO A 327 8.64 -15.16 18.15
CA PRO A 327 8.37 -14.92 19.57
C PRO A 327 8.18 -13.43 19.93
N LYS A 328 8.53 -12.50 19.02
CA LYS A 328 8.41 -11.06 19.22
C LYS A 328 7.08 -10.49 18.71
N LEU A 329 6.32 -11.27 17.97
CA LEU A 329 5.01 -10.90 17.45
C LEU A 329 3.95 -10.90 18.55
N SER A 330 2.95 -10.02 18.46
CA SER A 330 1.75 -10.13 19.30
C SER A 330 0.99 -11.42 18.99
N PRO A 331 0.16 -11.94 19.91
CA PRO A 331 -0.56 -13.19 19.67
C PRO A 331 -1.43 -13.21 18.39
N VAL A 332 -2.03 -12.06 18.02
CA VAL A 332 -2.83 -11.96 16.79
C VAL A 332 -1.93 -11.98 15.54
N GLU A 333 -0.78 -11.33 15.60
CA GLU A 333 0.23 -11.37 14.52
C GLU A 333 0.83 -12.76 14.39
N GLN A 334 1.14 -13.45 15.50
CA GLN A 334 1.60 -14.84 15.49
C GLN A 334 0.59 -15.76 14.83
N ALA A 335 -0.67 -15.70 15.27
CA ALA A 335 -1.72 -16.55 14.74
C ALA A 335 -1.98 -16.28 13.24
N THR A 336 -1.90 -15.03 12.79
CA THR A 336 -2.03 -14.66 11.37
C THR A 336 -0.82 -15.10 10.56
N PHE A 337 0.38 -14.93 11.10
CA PHE A 337 1.61 -15.31 10.42
C PHE A 337 1.69 -16.82 10.22
N LEU A 338 1.38 -17.63 11.24
CA LEU A 338 1.51 -19.08 11.16
C LEU A 338 0.48 -19.75 10.24
N GLU A 339 -0.61 -19.08 9.85
CA GLU A 339 -1.48 -19.57 8.77
C GLU A 339 -0.72 -19.73 7.45
N SER A 340 0.32 -18.91 7.23
CA SER A 340 1.17 -19.01 6.06
C SER A 340 2.03 -20.27 6.00
N TRP A 341 2.07 -21.05 7.10
CA TRP A 341 2.83 -22.30 7.20
C TRP A 341 1.95 -23.52 6.94
N ASN A 342 0.65 -23.33 6.71
CA ASN A 342 -0.28 -24.42 6.44
C ASN A 342 0.06 -25.13 5.10
N PRO A 343 -0.09 -26.47 4.99
CA PRO A 343 0.30 -27.27 3.81
C PRO A 343 -0.36 -26.94 2.46
N GLY A 344 -1.36 -26.06 2.43
CA GLY A 344 -2.04 -25.59 1.21
C GLY A 344 -1.98 -24.09 1.03
N TYR A 345 -1.21 -23.38 1.86
CA TYR A 345 -1.16 -21.91 1.79
C TYR A 345 -0.62 -21.45 0.45
N TYR A 346 0.45 -22.07 -0.04
CA TYR A 346 0.97 -21.89 -1.40
C TYR A 346 0.48 -23.01 -2.32
N ALA A 347 0.03 -22.64 -3.51
CA ALA A 347 -0.35 -23.59 -4.55
C ALA A 347 0.88 -24.37 -5.06
N GLY A 348 1.19 -25.50 -4.42
CA GLY A 348 2.22 -26.44 -4.87
C GLY A 348 3.65 -25.92 -4.73
N TYR A 349 4.03 -25.39 -3.55
CA TYR A 349 5.32 -24.78 -3.13
C TYR A 349 5.32 -23.23 -3.08
N PRO A 350 6.04 -22.62 -2.12
CA PRO A 350 6.93 -23.24 -1.14
C PRO A 350 6.25 -23.92 0.06
N GLN A 351 6.81 -25.06 0.50
CA GLN A 351 6.60 -25.53 1.87
C GLN A 351 7.54 -24.74 2.78
N VAL A 352 6.99 -24.11 3.83
CA VAL A 352 7.73 -23.23 4.74
C VAL A 352 8.37 -23.99 5.88
N VAL A 353 7.71 -25.06 6.33
CA VAL A 353 8.20 -25.96 7.38
C VAL A 353 8.05 -27.40 6.92
N THR A 354 9.04 -28.22 7.23
CA THR A 354 8.95 -29.67 7.08
C THR A 354 8.05 -30.27 8.18
N VAL A 355 7.63 -31.52 8.00
CA VAL A 355 6.87 -32.26 9.01
C VAL A 355 7.67 -32.37 10.32
N GLU A 356 8.98 -32.63 10.23
CA GLU A 356 9.88 -32.74 11.37
C GLU A 356 9.97 -31.41 12.13
N GLN A 357 10.14 -30.30 11.41
CA GLN A 357 10.18 -28.95 11.99
C GLN A 357 8.84 -28.57 12.62
N ALA A 358 7.71 -28.96 12.02
CA ALA A 358 6.39 -28.74 12.60
C ALA A 358 6.19 -29.51 13.92
N ARG A 359 6.64 -30.78 13.98
CA ARG A 359 6.63 -31.58 15.21
C ARG A 359 7.52 -30.97 16.29
N GLU A 360 8.75 -30.60 15.94
CA GLU A 360 9.69 -29.96 16.86
C GLU A 360 9.12 -28.64 17.41
N LEU A 361 8.53 -27.80 16.55
CA LEU A 361 7.88 -26.57 16.97
C LEU A 361 6.75 -26.82 17.97
N ALA A 362 5.89 -27.81 17.72
CA ALA A 362 4.80 -28.16 18.62
C ALA A 362 5.32 -28.58 20.01
N LEU A 363 6.40 -29.36 20.05
CA LEU A 363 6.98 -29.88 21.28
C LEU A 363 7.79 -28.83 22.07
N THR A 364 8.53 -27.97 21.35
CA THR A 364 9.39 -26.95 21.96
C THR A 364 8.66 -25.65 22.29
N ASN A 365 7.56 -25.37 21.59
CA ASN A 365 6.76 -24.15 21.75
C ASN A 365 5.27 -24.48 21.88
N PRO A 366 4.86 -25.32 22.85
CA PRO A 366 3.46 -25.73 23.00
C PRO A 366 2.56 -24.52 23.25
N GLN A 367 3.03 -23.47 23.92
CA GLN A 367 2.27 -22.23 24.11
C GLN A 367 1.88 -21.56 22.80
N LEU A 368 2.58 -21.80 21.69
CA LEU A 368 2.29 -21.22 20.38
C LEU A 368 1.36 -22.13 19.56
N VAL A 369 1.65 -23.43 19.57
CA VAL A 369 0.95 -24.41 18.73
C VAL A 369 -0.32 -24.95 19.41
N ASN A 370 -0.27 -25.19 20.72
CA ASN A 370 -1.35 -25.74 21.53
C ASN A 370 -2.39 -24.67 21.92
N GLN A 371 -2.93 -23.96 20.94
CA GLN A 371 -3.97 -22.96 21.13
C GLN A 371 -5.12 -23.23 20.17
N LYS A 372 -6.34 -22.81 20.53
CA LYS A 372 -7.55 -23.03 19.71
C LYS A 372 -7.55 -22.31 18.36
N TRP A 373 -6.74 -21.27 18.24
CA TRP A 373 -6.41 -20.59 16.97
C TRP A 373 -4.95 -20.77 16.56
N GLY A 374 -4.29 -21.80 17.11
CA GLY A 374 -2.97 -22.21 16.69
C GLY A 374 -2.95 -22.66 15.22
N PRO A 375 -1.74 -22.80 14.65
CA PRO A 375 -1.58 -23.13 13.24
C PRO A 375 -2.05 -24.54 12.88
N ILE A 376 -2.47 -24.71 11.62
CA ILE A 376 -2.84 -25.99 11.04
C ILE A 376 -1.63 -26.51 10.25
N LEU A 377 -0.69 -27.11 10.97
CA LEU A 377 0.51 -27.68 10.39
C LEU A 377 0.27 -29.15 10.00
N SER A 378 1.09 -29.65 9.08
CA SER A 378 1.20 -31.10 8.86
C SER A 378 2.22 -31.70 9.83
N PHE A 379 1.80 -32.77 10.49
CA PHE A 379 2.56 -33.51 11.48
C PHE A 379 2.86 -34.94 11.00
N GLY A 380 2.46 -35.31 9.78
CA GLY A 380 2.69 -36.63 9.22
C GLY A 380 2.15 -37.75 10.11
N TRP A 381 0.90 -37.60 10.56
CA TRP A 381 0.27 -38.43 11.58
C TRP A 381 0.37 -39.94 11.33
N ASN A 382 0.34 -40.36 10.06
CA ASN A 382 0.35 -41.77 9.66
C ASN A 382 1.72 -42.45 9.76
N ALA A 383 2.79 -41.67 9.92
CA ALA A 383 4.16 -42.16 10.05
C ALA A 383 4.68 -42.16 11.50
N LEU A 384 3.85 -41.75 12.47
CA LEU A 384 4.23 -41.71 13.88
C LEU A 384 4.16 -43.09 14.52
N ASP A 385 5.15 -43.41 15.36
CA ASP A 385 5.03 -44.49 16.34
C ASP A 385 4.16 -44.08 17.54
N SER A 386 3.80 -45.04 18.38
CA SER A 386 2.90 -44.81 19.52
C SER A 386 3.43 -43.80 20.53
N ASP A 387 4.73 -43.77 20.79
CA ASP A 387 5.33 -42.91 21.81
C ASP A 387 5.46 -41.46 21.31
N ALA A 388 5.85 -41.29 20.05
CA ALA A 388 5.88 -40.01 19.37
C ALA A 388 4.46 -39.42 19.23
N ALA A 389 3.48 -40.24 18.84
CA ALA A 389 2.09 -39.83 18.80
C ALA A 389 1.60 -39.35 20.17
N ALA A 390 1.87 -40.09 21.25
CA ALA A 390 1.47 -39.72 22.61
C ALA A 390 2.05 -38.38 23.07
N LYS A 391 3.35 -38.15 22.85
CA LYS A 391 4.01 -36.87 23.18
C LYS A 391 3.39 -35.71 22.39
N LEU A 392 3.20 -35.91 21.09
CA LEU A 392 2.68 -34.86 20.22
C LEU A 392 1.20 -34.56 20.51
N ALA A 393 0.38 -35.56 20.80
CA ALA A 393 -1.03 -35.38 21.16
C ALA A 393 -1.22 -34.53 22.42
N ALA A 394 -0.32 -34.64 23.40
CA ALA A 394 -0.33 -33.79 24.58
C ALA A 394 -0.01 -32.33 24.21
N ALA A 395 0.94 -32.12 23.31
CA ALA A 395 1.30 -30.80 22.79
C ALA A 395 0.28 -30.21 21.80
N LEU A 396 -0.75 -30.96 21.40
CA LEU A 396 -1.77 -30.53 20.43
C LEU A 396 -3.20 -30.61 20.99
N GLU A 397 -3.38 -30.73 22.30
CA GLU A 397 -4.70 -30.90 22.93
C GLU A 397 -5.73 -29.84 22.52
N GLN A 398 -5.34 -28.57 22.47
CA GLN A 398 -6.17 -27.43 22.10
C GLN A 398 -5.96 -27.00 20.64
N ASN A 399 -4.98 -27.57 19.92
CA ASN A 399 -4.70 -27.20 18.55
C ASN A 399 -5.88 -27.60 17.63
N PRO A 400 -6.35 -26.72 16.73
CA PRO A 400 -7.52 -26.98 15.88
C PRO A 400 -7.22 -27.80 14.62
N SER A 401 -5.99 -28.27 14.40
CA SER A 401 -5.60 -29.00 13.20
C SER A 401 -6.38 -30.32 13.09
N PRO A 402 -6.90 -30.67 11.91
CA PRO A 402 -7.48 -31.98 11.70
C PRO A 402 -6.47 -33.12 11.91
N GLU A 403 -5.18 -32.90 11.65
CA GLU A 403 -4.14 -33.89 11.94
C GLU A 403 -3.96 -34.12 13.45
N ALA A 404 -4.27 -33.14 14.31
CA ALA A 404 -4.26 -33.36 15.76
C ALA A 404 -5.33 -34.39 16.18
N SER A 405 -6.52 -34.34 15.56
CA SER A 405 -7.57 -35.34 15.75
C SER A 405 -7.13 -36.73 15.27
N LEU A 406 -6.43 -36.81 14.13
CA LEU A 406 -5.90 -38.08 13.60
C LEU A 406 -4.85 -38.68 14.52
N ILE A 407 -3.88 -37.89 15.00
CA ILE A 407 -2.87 -38.34 15.98
C ILE A 407 -3.55 -38.92 17.22
N ARG A 408 -4.56 -38.22 17.77
CA ARG A 408 -5.29 -38.67 18.95
C ARG A 408 -6.14 -39.92 18.68
N ALA A 409 -6.71 -40.06 17.48
CA ALA A 409 -7.37 -41.28 17.05
C ALA A 409 -6.41 -42.48 16.98
N THR A 410 -5.18 -42.28 16.49
CA THR A 410 -4.18 -43.37 16.47
C THR A 410 -3.76 -43.82 17.87
N ILE A 411 -3.73 -42.91 18.85
CA ILE A 411 -3.47 -43.26 20.26
C ILE A 411 -4.62 -44.11 20.82
N ALA A 412 -5.87 -43.73 20.55
CA ALA A 412 -7.04 -44.49 21.01
C ALA A 412 -7.09 -45.90 20.41
N ALA A 413 -6.62 -46.06 19.17
CA ALA A 413 -6.49 -47.34 18.50
C ALA A 413 -5.47 -48.29 19.17
N GLY A 414 -4.49 -47.73 19.90
CA GLY A 414 -3.43 -48.47 20.57
C GLY A 414 -2.45 -49.15 19.61
N LYS A 415 -1.54 -49.96 20.16
CA LYS A 415 -0.51 -50.69 19.39
C LYS A 415 -1.11 -51.70 18.39
N GLU A 416 -2.31 -52.19 18.65
CA GLU A 416 -3.05 -53.11 17.78
C GLU A 416 -3.68 -52.41 16.57
N LYS A 417 -3.65 -51.07 16.53
CA LYS A 417 -4.27 -50.25 15.48
C LYS A 417 -5.75 -50.56 15.27
N ASP A 418 -6.50 -50.69 16.38
CA ASP A 418 -7.94 -50.95 16.34
C ASP A 418 -8.67 -49.80 15.62
N PHE A 419 -9.10 -50.08 14.38
CA PHE A 419 -9.77 -49.10 13.53
C PHE A 419 -11.09 -48.60 14.11
N GLN A 420 -11.84 -49.44 14.82
CA GLN A 420 -13.11 -49.04 15.40
C GLN A 420 -12.88 -48.02 16.52
N LYS A 421 -11.90 -48.27 17.41
CA LYS A 421 -11.51 -47.31 18.46
C LYS A 421 -10.96 -46.01 17.87
N ALA A 422 -10.20 -46.08 16.77
CA ALA A 422 -9.72 -44.90 16.06
C ALA A 422 -10.89 -44.04 15.57
N MET A 423 -11.89 -44.66 14.91
CA MET A 423 -13.07 -43.98 14.39
C MET A 423 -13.95 -43.40 15.50
N ASP A 424 -14.10 -44.10 16.62
CA ASP A 424 -14.87 -43.62 17.77
C ASP A 424 -14.20 -42.41 18.44
N ALA A 425 -12.86 -42.37 18.48
CA ALA A 425 -12.13 -41.18 18.93
C ALA A 425 -12.26 -40.02 17.93
N LEU A 426 -12.08 -40.28 16.63
CA LEU A 426 -12.16 -39.27 15.57
C LEU A 426 -13.54 -38.58 15.52
N LEU A 427 -14.60 -39.38 15.53
CA LEU A 427 -15.99 -38.91 15.41
C LEU A 427 -16.64 -38.55 16.75
N GLY A 428 -15.98 -38.84 17.87
CA GLY A 428 -16.46 -38.50 19.21
C GLY A 428 -15.74 -37.27 19.77
N PRO A 429 -14.80 -37.44 20.72
CA PRO A 429 -14.15 -36.33 21.42
C PRO A 429 -13.30 -35.42 20.52
N GLU A 430 -12.89 -35.87 19.34
CA GLU A 430 -12.01 -35.11 18.43
C GLU A 430 -12.76 -34.39 17.30
N ALA A 431 -14.07 -34.61 17.16
CA ALA A 431 -14.88 -34.12 16.05
C ALA A 431 -15.00 -32.58 16.01
N TRP A 432 -14.75 -31.90 17.12
CA TRP A 432 -14.84 -30.44 17.18
C TRP A 432 -13.84 -29.70 16.28
N ARG A 433 -12.74 -30.37 15.89
CA ARG A 433 -11.74 -29.84 14.94
C ARG A 433 -12.09 -30.09 13.48
N LEU A 434 -13.04 -30.99 13.23
CA LEU A 434 -13.29 -31.53 11.89
C LEU A 434 -14.51 -30.83 11.28
N GLY A 435 -14.26 -30.09 10.22
CA GLY A 435 -15.26 -29.47 9.39
C GLY A 435 -16.03 -30.47 8.53
N ALA A 436 -16.98 -29.97 7.75
CA ALA A 436 -17.73 -30.84 6.84
C ALA A 436 -16.84 -31.47 5.75
N GLY A 437 -15.80 -30.75 5.31
CA GLY A 437 -14.83 -31.27 4.34
C GLY A 437 -14.00 -32.42 4.90
N GLU A 438 -13.45 -32.24 6.11
CA GLU A 438 -12.68 -33.25 6.83
C GLU A 438 -13.51 -34.51 7.17
N LEU A 439 -14.78 -34.30 7.51
CA LEU A 439 -15.74 -35.38 7.79
C LEU A 439 -16.29 -36.04 6.53
N GLY A 440 -15.90 -35.60 5.32
CA GLY A 440 -16.33 -36.16 4.03
C GLY A 440 -15.81 -37.56 3.71
N GLY A 441 -15.14 -38.24 4.65
CA GLY A 441 -14.72 -39.63 4.55
C GLY A 441 -13.25 -39.86 4.22
N GLN A 442 -12.52 -38.85 3.75
CA GLN A 442 -11.09 -38.98 3.41
C GLN A 442 -10.23 -39.41 4.61
N TYR A 443 -10.52 -38.89 5.80
CA TYR A 443 -9.81 -39.28 7.02
C TYR A 443 -10.20 -40.66 7.55
N ALA A 444 -11.46 -41.06 7.39
CA ALA A 444 -11.89 -42.42 7.70
C ALA A 444 -11.16 -43.43 6.80
N ASP A 445 -11.05 -43.13 5.51
CA ASP A 445 -10.30 -43.92 4.54
C ASP A 445 -8.80 -43.99 4.89
N GLY A 446 -8.20 -42.84 5.22
CA GLY A 446 -6.81 -42.77 5.66
C GLY A 446 -6.52 -43.62 6.90
N LEU A 447 -7.39 -43.57 7.92
CA LEU A 447 -7.27 -44.40 9.13
C LEU A 447 -7.44 -45.88 8.83
N TRP A 448 -8.34 -46.26 7.92
CA TRP A 448 -8.52 -47.65 7.49
C TRP A 448 -7.26 -48.19 6.83
N HIS A 449 -6.64 -47.41 5.94
CA HIS A 449 -5.36 -47.73 5.33
C HIS A 449 -4.24 -47.88 6.36
N TRP A 450 -4.14 -46.94 7.31
CA TRP A 450 -3.14 -46.95 8.39
C TRP A 450 -3.28 -48.17 9.31
N ALA A 451 -4.51 -48.61 9.58
CA ALA A 451 -4.86 -49.77 10.39
C ALA A 451 -4.67 -51.13 9.67
N GLY A 452 -4.19 -51.13 8.42
CA GLY A 452 -3.95 -52.38 7.68
C GLY A 452 -5.20 -52.96 7.02
N ARG A 453 -6.17 -52.12 6.67
CA ARG A 453 -7.39 -52.49 5.92
C ARG A 453 -8.31 -53.51 6.63
N PRO A 454 -8.62 -53.33 7.92
CA PRO A 454 -9.42 -54.30 8.68
C PRO A 454 -10.84 -54.41 8.12
N GLY A 455 -11.40 -55.62 8.12
CA GLY A 455 -12.78 -55.88 7.67
C GLY A 455 -13.06 -55.62 6.19
N GLY A 456 -12.02 -55.40 5.36
CA GLY A 456 -12.15 -55.15 3.92
C GLY A 456 -12.90 -53.85 3.57
N ASN A 457 -13.26 -53.72 2.29
CA ASN A 457 -13.89 -52.51 1.76
C ASN A 457 -15.27 -52.22 2.38
N GLN A 458 -16.00 -53.26 2.80
CA GLN A 458 -17.30 -53.07 3.44
C GLN A 458 -17.18 -52.28 4.75
N LYS A 459 -16.20 -52.61 5.59
CA LYS A 459 -15.98 -51.90 6.86
C LYS A 459 -15.45 -50.48 6.63
N ARG A 460 -14.63 -50.28 5.59
CA ARG A 460 -14.19 -48.95 5.12
C ARG A 460 -15.39 -48.08 4.76
N ASP A 461 -16.26 -48.57 3.87
CA ASP A 461 -17.39 -47.81 3.35
C ASP A 461 -18.43 -47.52 4.45
N GLU A 462 -18.63 -48.44 5.40
CA GLU A 462 -19.45 -48.21 6.60
C GLU A 462 -18.96 -47.00 7.41
N GLN A 463 -17.65 -46.91 7.67
CA GLN A 463 -17.07 -45.81 8.46
C GLN A 463 -16.97 -44.50 7.66
N ILE A 464 -16.76 -44.57 6.34
CA ILE A 464 -16.89 -43.40 5.44
C ILE A 464 -18.31 -42.84 5.51
N ASN A 465 -19.33 -43.69 5.40
CA ASN A 465 -20.73 -43.27 5.49
C ASN A 465 -21.07 -42.68 6.86
N ARG A 466 -20.56 -43.27 7.95
CA ARG A 466 -20.72 -42.72 9.31
C ARG A 466 -20.10 -41.33 9.45
N SER A 467 -18.90 -41.13 8.91
CA SER A 467 -18.24 -39.82 8.86
C SER A 467 -19.05 -38.83 8.02
N GLY A 468 -19.50 -39.24 6.83
CA GLY A 468 -20.31 -38.43 5.93
C GLY A 468 -21.66 -38.01 6.52
N ALA A 469 -22.29 -38.87 7.33
CA ALA A 469 -23.50 -38.52 8.06
C ALA A 469 -23.26 -37.39 9.08
N MET A 470 -22.09 -37.38 9.74
CA MET A 470 -21.70 -36.28 10.63
C MET A 470 -21.40 -35.00 9.85
N ALA A 471 -20.75 -35.09 8.69
CA ALA A 471 -20.56 -33.96 7.78
C ALA A 471 -21.91 -33.33 7.37
N ALA A 472 -22.89 -34.16 7.00
CA ALA A 472 -24.23 -33.72 6.67
C ALA A 472 -24.92 -33.04 7.86
N HIS A 473 -24.73 -33.55 9.09
CA HIS A 473 -25.22 -32.91 10.31
C HIS A 473 -24.58 -31.53 10.55
N VAL A 474 -23.25 -31.41 10.37
CA VAL A 474 -22.53 -30.13 10.47
C VAL A 474 -23.07 -29.11 9.48
N GLN A 475 -23.27 -29.51 8.21
CA GLN A 475 -23.83 -28.65 7.17
C GLN A 475 -25.29 -28.25 7.46
N ALA A 476 -26.12 -29.20 7.89
CA ALA A 476 -27.52 -28.94 8.22
C ALA A 476 -27.69 -27.98 9.42
N ALA A 477 -26.69 -27.95 10.32
CA ALA A 477 -26.67 -27.10 11.49
C ALA A 477 -26.00 -25.73 11.25
N ALA A 478 -25.69 -25.38 10.00
CA ALA A 478 -25.19 -24.06 9.64
C ALA A 478 -26.26 -22.98 9.91
N ILE A 479 -25.83 -21.83 10.44
CA ILE A 479 -26.72 -20.69 10.69
C ILE A 479 -27.19 -20.15 9.34
N LYS A 480 -28.50 -20.12 9.12
CA LYS A 480 -29.08 -19.56 7.91
C LYS A 480 -29.06 -18.04 7.96
N LYS A 481 -28.67 -17.42 6.86
CA LYS A 481 -28.59 -15.96 6.76
C LYS A 481 -29.97 -15.28 6.83
N GLU A 482 -31.03 -16.00 6.46
CA GLU A 482 -32.42 -15.56 6.52
C GLU A 482 -33.02 -15.62 7.94
N ALA A 483 -32.38 -16.31 8.89
CA ALA A 483 -32.89 -16.44 10.25
C ALA A 483 -32.94 -15.06 10.95
N PRO A 484 -33.88 -14.80 11.87
CA PRO A 484 -33.94 -13.55 12.64
C PRO A 484 -32.63 -13.22 13.38
N ALA A 485 -32.27 -11.94 13.46
CA ALA A 485 -31.01 -11.50 14.09
C ALA A 485 -30.82 -11.99 15.54
N PRO A 486 -31.85 -12.04 16.42
CA PRO A 486 -31.71 -12.63 17.75
C PRO A 486 -31.35 -14.12 17.72
N GLU A 487 -31.91 -14.88 16.79
CA GLU A 487 -31.62 -16.32 16.62
C GLU A 487 -30.19 -16.54 16.13
N ARG A 488 -29.76 -15.78 15.11
CA ARG A 488 -28.36 -15.83 14.62
C ARG A 488 -27.37 -15.48 15.73
N SER A 489 -27.66 -14.42 16.49
CA SER A 489 -26.82 -13.99 17.62
C SER A 489 -26.75 -15.04 18.73
N ALA A 490 -27.88 -15.67 19.10
CA ALA A 490 -27.91 -16.71 20.11
C ALA A 490 -27.13 -17.95 19.69
N ALA A 491 -27.32 -18.39 18.43
CA ALA A 491 -26.59 -19.53 17.87
C ALA A 491 -25.08 -19.24 17.77
N PHE A 492 -24.68 -18.04 17.35
CA PHE A 492 -23.27 -17.62 17.35
C PHE A 492 -22.66 -17.66 18.76
N LYS A 493 -23.36 -17.12 19.76
CA LYS A 493 -22.91 -17.15 21.17
C LYS A 493 -22.77 -18.57 21.71
N GLN A 494 -23.68 -19.47 21.35
CA GLN A 494 -23.60 -20.88 21.73
C GLN A 494 -22.34 -21.55 21.14
N LEU A 495 -22.06 -21.33 19.85
CA LEU A 495 -20.84 -21.83 19.22
C LEU A 495 -19.58 -21.24 19.88
N LEU A 496 -19.61 -19.95 20.21
CA LEU A 496 -18.45 -19.27 20.81
C LEU A 496 -18.19 -19.79 22.23
N ALA A 497 -19.25 -20.02 23.00
CA ALA A 497 -19.15 -20.59 24.34
C ALA A 497 -18.60 -22.04 24.31
N ASP A 498 -19.10 -22.88 23.40
CA ASP A 498 -18.58 -24.25 23.24
C ASP A 498 -17.11 -24.24 22.81
N PHE A 499 -16.76 -23.42 21.82
CA PHE A 499 -15.38 -23.27 21.37
C PHE A 499 -14.47 -22.79 22.48
N ARG A 500 -14.92 -21.89 23.37
CA ARG A 500 -14.13 -21.41 24.51
C ARG A 500 -14.06 -22.39 25.67
N SER A 501 -14.92 -23.39 25.74
CA SER A 501 -14.87 -24.42 26.78
C SER A 501 -13.57 -25.23 26.73
N PRO A 502 -13.07 -25.77 27.86
CA PRO A 502 -11.82 -26.56 27.87
C PRO A 502 -11.85 -27.79 26.94
N LYS A 503 -13.05 -28.31 26.66
CA LYS A 503 -13.28 -29.49 25.80
C LYS A 503 -14.50 -29.22 24.91
N PRO A 504 -14.31 -28.54 23.75
CA PRO A 504 -15.39 -28.27 22.82
C PRO A 504 -16.06 -29.57 22.36
N LYS A 505 -17.39 -29.54 22.22
CA LYS A 505 -18.18 -30.73 21.89
C LYS A 505 -18.87 -30.63 20.54
N ILE A 506 -19.05 -29.41 20.03
CA ILE A 506 -19.74 -29.20 18.76
C ILE A 506 -18.80 -29.59 17.61
N PRO A 507 -19.18 -30.54 16.74
CA PRO A 507 -18.36 -30.89 15.58
C PRO A 507 -18.09 -29.69 14.68
N GLY A 508 -16.83 -29.54 14.23
CA GLY A 508 -16.39 -28.45 13.37
C GLY A 508 -16.60 -27.04 13.91
N VAL A 509 -16.66 -26.84 15.24
CA VAL A 509 -17.10 -25.58 15.85
C VAL A 509 -16.31 -24.35 15.38
N ARG A 510 -14.99 -24.48 15.09
CA ARG A 510 -14.17 -23.37 14.60
C ARG A 510 -14.60 -22.89 13.22
N GLU A 511 -14.78 -23.81 12.27
CA GLU A 511 -15.24 -23.49 10.92
C GLU A 511 -16.66 -22.91 10.98
N ARG A 512 -17.53 -23.56 11.75
CA ARG A 512 -18.90 -23.10 11.98
C ARG A 512 -18.96 -21.71 12.60
N LEU A 513 -18.03 -21.36 13.48
CA LEU A 513 -17.92 -20.02 14.06
C LEU A 513 -17.59 -18.95 13.01
N ALA A 514 -16.64 -19.24 12.12
CA ALA A 514 -16.27 -18.32 11.05
C ALA A 514 -17.44 -18.10 10.08
N GLN A 515 -18.13 -19.18 9.68
CA GLN A 515 -19.33 -19.12 8.84
C GLN A 515 -20.51 -18.45 9.56
N ALA A 516 -20.70 -18.71 10.84
CA ALA A 516 -21.73 -18.08 11.65
C ALA A 516 -21.52 -16.57 11.76
N LEU A 517 -20.27 -16.13 11.94
CA LEU A 517 -19.96 -14.71 12.04
C LEU A 517 -20.22 -13.97 10.73
N SER A 518 -19.93 -14.57 9.57
CA SER A 518 -20.20 -13.92 8.28
C SER A 518 -21.68 -13.60 8.08
N VAL A 519 -22.60 -14.34 8.70
CA VAL A 519 -24.04 -14.06 8.66
C VAL A 519 -24.59 -13.36 9.91
N THR A 520 -23.74 -13.02 10.89
CA THR A 520 -24.14 -12.43 12.17
C THR A 520 -23.38 -11.13 12.46
N PRO A 521 -23.55 -10.07 11.64
CA PRO A 521 -22.88 -8.79 11.88
C PRO A 521 -23.25 -8.15 13.22
N GLU A 522 -24.41 -8.51 13.80
CA GLU A 522 -24.85 -8.04 15.11
C GLU A 522 -23.94 -8.49 16.26
N ALA A 523 -23.13 -9.54 16.07
CA ALA A 523 -22.16 -10.00 17.06
C ALA A 523 -20.88 -9.14 17.10
N VAL A 524 -20.63 -8.33 16.08
CA VAL A 524 -19.37 -7.56 15.94
C VAL A 524 -19.12 -6.59 17.09
N PRO A 525 -20.09 -5.77 17.55
CA PRO A 525 -19.84 -4.84 18.65
C PRO A 525 -19.43 -5.53 19.96
N GLU A 526 -19.98 -6.71 20.24
CA GLU A 526 -19.60 -7.51 21.41
C GLU A 526 -18.18 -8.06 21.27
N LEU A 527 -17.85 -8.62 20.10
CA LEU A 527 -16.50 -9.13 19.81
C LEU A 527 -15.45 -8.01 19.81
N LEU A 528 -15.79 -6.78 19.41
CA LEU A 528 -14.86 -5.65 19.43
C LEU A 528 -14.44 -5.24 20.85
N ARG A 529 -15.31 -5.48 21.84
CA ARG A 529 -15.02 -5.27 23.26
C ARG A 529 -14.17 -6.38 23.87
N ASP A 530 -14.16 -7.55 23.23
CA ASP A 530 -13.36 -8.69 23.65
C ASP A 530 -11.92 -8.55 23.14
N ALA A 531 -10.98 -8.44 24.08
CA ALA A 531 -9.55 -8.32 23.78
C ALA A 531 -8.89 -9.69 23.48
N GLY A 532 -9.59 -10.81 23.69
CA GLY A 532 -9.07 -12.14 23.46
C GLY A 532 -8.69 -12.40 21.99
N VAL A 533 -7.62 -13.16 21.78
CA VAL A 533 -7.07 -13.49 20.45
C VAL A 533 -8.14 -14.10 19.55
N ASP A 534 -8.96 -15.00 20.11
CA ASP A 534 -10.04 -15.68 19.40
C ASP A 534 -11.04 -14.70 18.77
N ALA A 535 -11.48 -13.69 19.54
CA ALA A 535 -12.43 -12.69 19.08
C ALA A 535 -11.81 -11.79 18.01
N GLN A 536 -10.56 -11.35 18.22
CA GLN A 536 -9.85 -10.52 17.25
C GLN A 536 -9.62 -11.25 15.93
N ARG A 537 -9.26 -12.53 15.96
CA ARG A 537 -9.02 -13.35 14.75
C ARG A 537 -10.30 -13.58 13.95
N LEU A 538 -11.40 -13.90 14.63
CA LEU A 538 -12.71 -13.99 14.01
C LEU A 538 -13.11 -12.68 13.32
N LEU A 539 -12.93 -11.54 14.01
CA LEU A 539 -13.26 -10.22 13.46
C LEU A 539 -12.39 -9.84 12.26
N VAL A 540 -11.07 -10.00 12.33
CA VAL A 540 -10.15 -9.65 11.23
C VAL A 540 -10.53 -10.42 9.96
N GLY A 541 -10.83 -11.72 10.08
CA GLY A 541 -11.29 -12.54 8.96
C GLY A 541 -12.62 -12.04 8.37
N ALA A 542 -13.65 -11.91 9.22
CA ALA A 542 -14.99 -11.51 8.79
C ALA A 542 -15.03 -10.09 8.17
N LEU A 543 -14.27 -9.15 8.74
CA LEU A 543 -14.16 -7.79 8.17
C LEU A 543 -13.55 -7.83 6.77
N ALA A 544 -12.52 -8.64 6.54
CA ALA A 544 -11.83 -8.72 5.26
C ALA A 544 -12.67 -9.39 4.15
N THR A 545 -13.46 -10.41 4.50
CA THR A 545 -14.33 -11.14 3.55
C THR A 545 -15.68 -10.48 3.35
N ASP A 546 -16.08 -9.58 4.25
CA ASP A 546 -17.45 -9.05 4.38
C ASP A 546 -18.44 -10.09 4.92
N PHE A 547 -19.68 -9.64 5.13
CA PHE A 547 -20.79 -10.38 5.71
C PHE A 547 -21.84 -10.75 4.64
N GLU A 548 -22.55 -11.84 4.85
CA GLU A 548 -23.57 -12.40 3.95
C GLU A 548 -24.97 -12.44 4.59
N GLY A 549 -26.02 -12.21 3.79
CA GLY A 549 -27.41 -12.18 4.27
C GLY A 549 -28.42 -11.41 3.42
N PRO A 550 -29.68 -11.28 3.89
CA PRO A 550 -30.82 -10.86 3.06
C PRO A 550 -30.75 -9.42 2.56
N LYS A 551 -29.94 -8.57 3.23
CA LYS A 551 -29.69 -7.16 2.87
C LYS A 551 -28.18 -6.88 2.73
N LEU A 552 -27.42 -7.91 2.36
CA LEU A 552 -25.96 -7.95 2.36
C LEU A 552 -25.42 -8.21 0.94
N PRO A 553 -24.15 -7.90 0.66
CA PRO A 553 -23.04 -7.60 1.60
C PRO A 553 -23.12 -6.25 2.34
N LEU A 554 -22.43 -6.10 3.49
CA LEU A 554 -22.43 -4.82 4.23
C LEU A 554 -21.69 -3.73 3.46
N SER A 555 -20.70 -4.11 2.64
CA SER A 555 -20.05 -3.21 1.68
C SER A 555 -21.01 -2.67 0.63
N GLY A 556 -22.13 -3.34 0.38
CA GLY A 556 -23.12 -2.97 -0.62
C GLY A 556 -22.88 -3.50 -2.03
N ASP A 557 -21.73 -4.14 -2.33
CA ASP A 557 -21.48 -4.82 -3.61
C ASP A 557 -20.75 -6.16 -3.38
N GLY A 558 -21.34 -7.27 -3.85
CA GLY A 558 -20.77 -8.62 -3.72
C GLY A 558 -19.45 -8.84 -4.46
N HIS A 559 -19.07 -7.93 -5.36
CA HIS A 559 -17.80 -7.97 -6.08
C HIS A 559 -16.70 -7.16 -5.38
N VAL A 560 -17.04 -6.42 -4.33
CA VAL A 560 -16.09 -5.65 -3.55
C VAL A 560 -15.87 -6.37 -2.22
N ARG A 561 -14.61 -6.73 -1.93
CA ARG A 561 -14.24 -7.31 -0.64
C ARG A 561 -14.59 -6.36 0.51
N GLY A 562 -14.75 -6.89 1.72
CA GLY A 562 -15.03 -6.13 2.93
C GLY A 562 -13.91 -5.14 3.32
N LEU A 563 -13.91 -4.69 4.57
CA LEU A 563 -12.92 -3.73 5.08
C LEU A 563 -11.53 -4.39 5.19
N SER A 564 -10.49 -3.77 4.60
CA SER A 564 -9.11 -4.23 4.84
C SER A 564 -8.69 -3.85 6.26
N PRO A 565 -8.31 -4.80 7.13
CA PRO A 565 -7.87 -4.46 8.49
C PRO A 565 -6.40 -4.04 8.55
N TRP A 566 -5.60 -4.35 7.53
CA TRP A 566 -4.14 -4.21 7.60
C TRP A 566 -3.58 -3.13 6.67
N THR A 567 -4.32 -2.79 5.61
CA THR A 567 -3.87 -1.84 4.59
C THR A 567 -4.90 -0.73 4.41
N TYR A 568 -4.45 0.51 4.26
CA TYR A 568 -5.30 1.60 3.83
C TYR A 568 -5.82 1.35 2.42
N GLY A 569 -7.14 1.24 2.33
CA GLY A 569 -7.90 0.89 1.15
C GLY A 569 -9.37 1.15 1.42
N PRO A 570 -9.75 2.43 1.63
CA PRO A 570 -11.08 2.79 2.11
C PRO A 570 -12.13 2.21 1.16
N LEU A 571 -13.17 1.63 1.75
CA LEU A 571 -14.21 0.92 1.00
C LEU A 571 -14.81 1.82 -0.08
N PHE A 572 -15.11 3.07 0.28
CA PHE A 572 -15.67 4.04 -0.65
C PHE A 572 -14.83 4.22 -1.93
N ARG A 573 -13.50 4.28 -1.82
CA ARG A 573 -12.61 4.41 -2.99
C ARG A 573 -12.68 3.17 -3.88
N ARG A 574 -12.82 1.98 -3.29
CA ARG A 574 -12.97 0.72 -4.05
C ARG A 574 -14.31 0.64 -4.76
N LEU A 575 -15.40 1.08 -4.11
CA LEU A 575 -16.73 1.20 -4.73
C LEU A 575 -16.70 2.20 -5.90
N MET A 576 -16.10 3.38 -5.70
CA MET A 576 -15.93 4.38 -6.76
C MET A 576 -15.16 3.80 -7.96
N ALA A 577 -14.03 3.15 -7.73
CA ALA A 577 -13.25 2.53 -8.80
C ALA A 577 -14.03 1.44 -9.55
N ARG A 578 -14.77 0.58 -8.82
CA ARG A 578 -15.61 -0.47 -9.40
C ARG A 578 -16.70 0.07 -10.32
N HIS A 579 -17.30 1.20 -9.94
CA HIS A 579 -18.41 1.81 -10.67
C HIS A 579 -18.00 3.03 -11.50
N SER A 580 -16.76 3.05 -12.01
CA SER A 580 -16.26 4.10 -12.92
C SER A 580 -16.45 5.53 -12.38
N ASN A 581 -16.27 5.71 -11.07
CA ASN A 581 -16.48 6.95 -10.34
C ASN A 581 -17.91 7.54 -10.46
N ASN A 582 -18.92 6.70 -10.71
CA ASN A 582 -20.32 7.13 -10.84
C ASN A 582 -20.99 7.32 -9.47
N ILE A 583 -20.87 8.53 -8.91
CA ILE A 583 -21.49 8.91 -7.64
C ILE A 583 -23.01 8.74 -7.66
N GLN A 584 -23.67 9.06 -8.77
CA GLN A 584 -25.13 8.95 -8.87
C GLN A 584 -25.59 7.51 -8.76
N TYR A 585 -24.87 6.58 -9.39
CA TYR A 585 -25.12 5.15 -9.23
C TYR A 585 -24.96 4.73 -7.75
N LEU A 586 -23.87 5.13 -7.08
CA LEU A 586 -23.69 4.79 -5.66
C LEU A 586 -24.82 5.34 -4.78
N LYS A 587 -25.32 6.55 -5.06
CA LYS A 587 -26.47 7.17 -4.35
C LYS A 587 -27.76 6.39 -4.62
N GLN A 588 -28.04 6.04 -5.88
CA GLN A 588 -29.21 5.25 -6.27
C GLN A 588 -29.23 3.85 -5.64
N GLN A 589 -28.06 3.21 -5.54
CA GLN A 589 -27.91 1.90 -4.90
C GLN A 589 -27.81 1.98 -3.37
N ASN A 590 -27.86 3.18 -2.77
CA ASN A 590 -27.70 3.40 -1.33
C ASN A 590 -26.37 2.85 -0.75
N ILE A 591 -25.30 2.93 -1.54
CA ILE A 591 -23.93 2.52 -1.18
C ILE A 591 -22.96 3.72 -1.13
N TYR A 592 -23.46 4.94 -1.40
CA TYR A 592 -22.79 6.21 -1.09
C TYR A 592 -22.95 6.56 0.40
N ARG A 593 -22.29 5.79 1.27
CA ARG A 593 -22.41 5.94 2.73
C ARG A 593 -21.18 5.38 3.44
N ALA A 594 -21.07 5.61 4.74
CA ALA A 594 -20.12 4.88 5.57
C ALA A 594 -20.50 3.41 5.69
N HIS A 595 -19.50 2.57 5.98
CA HIS A 595 -19.73 1.17 6.27
C HIS A 595 -20.61 1.05 7.52
N PRO A 596 -21.60 0.13 7.57
CA PRO A 596 -22.50 -0.01 8.72
C PRO A 596 -21.81 -0.28 10.08
N LEU A 597 -20.59 -0.81 10.06
CA LEU A 597 -19.78 -1.05 11.26
C LEU A 597 -18.94 0.16 11.71
N GLU A 598 -18.94 1.28 10.98
CA GLU A 598 -18.14 2.46 11.35
C GLU A 598 -18.38 2.91 12.79
N PRO A 599 -19.63 3.03 13.31
CA PRO A 599 -19.85 3.51 14.67
C PRO A 599 -19.25 2.57 15.74
N ALA A 600 -19.38 1.26 15.53
CA ALA A 600 -18.85 0.25 16.45
C ALA A 600 -17.31 0.22 16.43
N LEU A 601 -16.71 0.34 15.24
CA LEU A 601 -15.26 0.43 15.08
C LEU A 601 -14.71 1.72 15.72
N ARG A 602 -15.38 2.85 15.50
CA ARG A 602 -15.02 4.15 16.11
C ARG A 602 -15.06 4.09 17.63
N GLN A 603 -16.13 3.50 18.19
CA GLN A 603 -16.24 3.29 19.63
C GLN A 603 -15.10 2.42 20.15
N ALA A 604 -14.78 1.31 19.46
CA ALA A 604 -13.68 0.43 19.84
C ALA A 604 -12.31 1.15 19.80
N VAL A 605 -12.06 1.99 18.80
CA VAL A 605 -10.85 2.83 18.75
C VAL A 605 -10.78 3.76 19.95
N SER A 606 -11.87 4.48 20.25
CA SER A 606 -11.94 5.41 21.38
C SER A 606 -11.68 4.70 22.73
N GLU A 607 -12.38 3.61 23.00
CA GLU A 607 -12.24 2.85 24.25
C GLU A 607 -10.84 2.25 24.42
N ARG A 608 -10.25 1.72 23.34
CA ARG A 608 -8.91 1.11 23.38
C ARG A 608 -7.81 2.17 23.45
N LEU A 609 -7.99 3.32 22.81
CA LEU A 609 -7.08 4.46 22.93
C LEU A 609 -7.03 4.97 24.38
N ALA A 610 -8.19 5.12 25.03
CA ALA A 610 -8.29 5.53 26.43
C ALA A 610 -7.58 4.55 27.40
N LYS A 611 -7.43 3.28 27.01
CA LYS A 611 -6.73 2.23 27.79
C LYS A 611 -5.28 2.02 27.35
N ASN A 612 -4.76 2.82 26.42
CA ASN A 612 -3.45 2.60 25.78
C ASN A 612 -3.27 1.18 25.22
N ALA A 613 -4.34 0.61 24.67
CA ALA A 613 -4.42 -0.77 24.16
C ALA A 613 -4.92 -0.80 22.71
N LEU A 614 -4.67 0.28 21.95
CA LEU A 614 -5.12 0.40 20.57
C LEU A 614 -4.34 -0.55 19.66
N ALA A 615 -5.05 -1.54 19.11
CA ALA A 615 -4.49 -2.43 18.10
C ALA A 615 -4.51 -1.74 16.72
N PRO A 616 -3.40 -1.76 15.94
CA PRO A 616 -3.33 -1.10 14.64
C PRO A 616 -4.43 -1.52 13.66
N TRP A 617 -4.82 -2.79 13.66
CA TRP A 617 -5.82 -3.30 12.72
C TRP A 617 -7.22 -2.69 12.95
N VAL A 618 -7.57 -2.39 14.20
CA VAL A 618 -8.87 -1.77 14.54
C VAL A 618 -8.91 -0.35 14.01
N LEU A 619 -7.80 0.39 14.18
CA LEU A 619 -7.65 1.75 13.66
C LEU A 619 -7.76 1.78 12.13
N VAL A 620 -7.04 0.91 11.43
CA VAL A 620 -7.08 0.83 9.96
C VAL A 620 -8.46 0.40 9.46
N ALA A 621 -9.09 -0.58 10.11
CA ALA A 621 -10.45 -1.00 9.78
C ALA A 621 -11.47 0.14 9.96
N TRP A 622 -11.39 0.90 11.06
CA TRP A 622 -12.23 2.08 11.29
C TRP A 622 -12.01 3.15 10.22
N VAL A 623 -10.77 3.50 9.91
CA VAL A 623 -10.45 4.48 8.85
C VAL A 623 -11.00 4.01 7.49
N ASN A 624 -10.87 2.72 7.18
CA ASN A 624 -11.39 2.16 5.93
C ASN A 624 -12.92 2.04 5.88
N ALA A 625 -13.58 2.06 7.04
CA ALA A 625 -15.04 2.04 7.19
C ALA A 625 -15.70 3.39 6.89
N GLN A 626 -14.92 4.47 6.80
CA GLN A 626 -15.45 5.81 6.57
C GLN A 626 -16.12 5.94 5.21
N GLY A 627 -17.20 6.73 5.19
CA GLY A 627 -17.90 7.12 3.98
C GLY A 627 -17.35 8.42 3.38
N PRO A 628 -17.94 8.90 2.27
CA PRO A 628 -17.64 10.23 1.78
C PRO A 628 -18.06 11.30 2.81
N LYS A 629 -17.41 12.46 2.81
CA LYS A 629 -17.61 13.52 3.84
C LYS A 629 -19.03 14.09 3.87
N ASP A 630 -19.73 14.07 2.72
CA ASP A 630 -21.13 14.47 2.60
C ASP A 630 -22.11 13.29 2.78
N ALA A 631 -21.62 12.09 3.13
CA ALA A 631 -22.50 10.98 3.46
C ALA A 631 -23.30 11.27 4.72
N VAL A 632 -24.49 10.67 4.77
CA VAL A 632 -25.30 10.59 5.97
C VAL A 632 -25.36 9.14 6.46
N ASP A 633 -25.50 8.95 7.77
CA ASP A 633 -25.74 7.65 8.39
C ASP A 633 -27.15 7.12 8.04
N THR A 634 -27.48 5.93 8.53
CA THR A 634 -28.80 5.31 8.31
C THR A 634 -29.97 6.13 8.91
N ALA A 635 -29.68 7.12 9.75
CA ALA A 635 -30.65 8.03 10.35
C ALA A 635 -30.67 9.43 9.69
N GLY A 636 -29.93 9.61 8.57
CA GLY A 636 -29.88 10.88 7.85
C GLY A 636 -28.97 11.94 8.47
N LYS A 637 -28.13 11.60 9.46
CA LYS A 637 -27.16 12.54 10.06
C LYS A 637 -25.84 12.50 9.30
N PRO A 638 -25.17 13.64 9.05
CA PRO A 638 -23.84 13.65 8.45
C PRO A 638 -22.86 12.71 9.15
N VAL A 639 -22.11 11.92 8.37
CA VAL A 639 -21.02 11.08 8.85
C VAL A 639 -19.76 11.94 8.94
N GLY A 640 -19.39 12.32 10.15
CA GLY A 640 -18.36 13.35 10.43
C GLY A 640 -19.06 14.65 10.79
N ASP A 641 -18.67 15.40 11.82
CA ASP A 641 -17.36 16.03 11.82
C ASP A 641 -16.71 16.12 13.21
N ALA A 642 -17.46 16.37 14.30
CA ALA A 642 -16.80 16.74 15.56
C ALA A 642 -16.18 15.56 16.35
N GLU A 643 -16.86 14.42 16.43
CA GLU A 643 -16.39 13.30 17.28
C GLU A 643 -15.20 12.56 16.67
N GLN A 644 -15.18 12.40 15.34
CA GLN A 644 -14.05 11.79 14.65
C GLN A 644 -12.82 12.70 14.71
N ILE A 645 -12.98 14.00 14.48
CA ILE A 645 -11.90 14.98 14.61
C ILE A 645 -11.32 14.94 16.03
N LYS A 646 -12.16 14.99 17.07
CA LYS A 646 -11.70 14.89 18.47
C LYS A 646 -10.94 13.59 18.74
N LEU A 647 -11.41 12.47 18.19
CA LEU A 647 -10.75 11.18 18.36
C LEU A 647 -9.37 11.15 17.68
N ILE A 648 -9.24 11.71 16.47
CA ILE A 648 -7.95 11.80 15.78
C ILE A 648 -7.00 12.77 16.48
N GLU A 649 -7.48 13.92 16.93
CA GLU A 649 -6.67 14.85 17.72
C GLU A 649 -6.16 14.20 19.01
N ALA A 650 -7.00 13.42 19.69
CA ALA A 650 -6.61 12.64 20.86
C ALA A 650 -5.58 11.55 20.49
N LEU A 651 -5.78 10.85 19.37
CA LEU A 651 -4.88 9.81 18.88
C LEU A 651 -3.48 10.37 18.58
N VAL A 652 -3.39 11.44 17.78
CA VAL A 652 -2.11 12.03 17.33
C VAL A 652 -1.32 12.61 18.50
N LYS A 653 -2.01 13.10 19.54
CA LYS A 653 -1.40 13.57 20.79
C LYS A 653 -1.05 12.43 21.77
N SER A 654 -1.54 11.21 21.52
CA SER A 654 -1.30 10.08 22.41
C SER A 654 0.10 9.49 22.24
N PRO A 655 0.67 8.87 23.29
CA PRO A 655 1.92 8.12 23.18
C PRO A 655 1.85 6.96 22.17
N ALA A 656 0.66 6.40 21.93
CA ALA A 656 0.46 5.30 21.00
C ALA A 656 0.74 5.70 19.53
N TRP A 657 0.60 6.98 19.17
CA TRP A 657 0.77 7.43 17.79
C TRP A 657 2.16 7.11 17.22
N ALA A 658 3.22 7.32 18.01
CA ALA A 658 4.60 7.06 17.58
C ALA A 658 4.92 5.57 17.45
N THR A 659 4.17 4.70 18.14
CA THR A 659 4.38 3.24 18.13
C THR A 659 3.53 2.53 17.07
N LEU A 660 2.55 3.22 16.48
CA LEU A 660 1.74 2.68 15.41
C LEU A 660 2.58 2.37 14.17
N PRO A 661 2.30 1.24 13.49
CA PRO A 661 2.91 0.94 12.20
C PRO A 661 2.71 2.07 11.20
N THR A 662 3.67 2.21 10.29
CA THR A 662 3.63 3.26 9.28
C THR A 662 2.38 3.22 8.40
N GLU A 663 1.85 2.03 8.11
CA GLU A 663 0.60 1.88 7.36
C GLU A 663 -0.62 2.45 8.12
N ALA A 664 -0.66 2.29 9.45
CA ALA A 664 -1.73 2.84 10.28
C ALA A 664 -1.63 4.37 10.39
N ARG A 665 -0.41 4.91 10.55
CA ARG A 665 -0.18 6.36 10.51
C ARG A 665 -0.55 6.96 9.16
N PHE A 666 -0.19 6.28 8.06
CA PHE A 666 -0.56 6.67 6.71
C PHE A 666 -2.07 6.69 6.50
N ALA A 667 -2.78 5.65 6.97
CA ALA A 667 -4.23 5.56 6.88
C ALA A 667 -4.90 6.79 7.51
N VAL A 668 -4.49 7.15 8.73
CA VAL A 668 -5.01 8.31 9.46
C VAL A 668 -4.65 9.63 8.75
N ARG A 669 -3.40 9.82 8.32
CA ARG A 669 -2.99 11.02 7.55
C ARG A 669 -3.74 11.19 6.24
N SER A 670 -4.05 10.09 5.57
CA SER A 670 -4.78 10.11 4.31
C SER A 670 -6.26 10.46 4.49
N ALA A 671 -6.89 9.94 5.55
CA ALA A 671 -8.30 10.23 5.84
C ALA A 671 -8.50 11.60 6.50
N PHE A 672 -7.56 12.02 7.35
CA PHE A 672 -7.65 13.24 8.17
C PHE A 672 -6.42 14.15 8.01
N PRO A 673 -6.15 14.67 6.81
CA PRO A 673 -4.91 15.39 6.51
C PRO A 673 -4.76 16.70 7.30
N GLN A 674 -5.84 17.30 7.79
CA GLN A 674 -5.76 18.53 8.60
C GLN A 674 -5.42 18.23 10.07
N GLN A 675 -5.94 17.14 10.62
CA GLN A 675 -5.80 16.80 12.05
C GLN A 675 -4.55 15.96 12.33
N ALA A 676 -4.09 15.18 11.36
CA ALA A 676 -3.00 14.22 11.51
C ALA A 676 -1.62 14.76 11.12
N LEU A 677 -1.57 15.95 10.52
CA LEU A 677 -0.34 16.67 10.21
C LEU A 677 -0.03 17.66 11.32
N THR A 678 1.27 17.89 11.56
CA THR A 678 1.71 18.98 12.44
C THR A 678 1.37 20.34 11.79
N PRO A 679 1.26 21.44 12.57
CA PRO A 679 1.03 22.75 11.99
C PRO A 679 2.05 23.14 10.90
N PRO A 680 3.37 22.87 11.04
CA PRO A 680 4.34 23.07 9.96
C PRO A 680 4.01 22.27 8.69
N GLN A 681 3.71 20.97 8.84
CA GLN A 681 3.36 20.09 7.70
C GLN A 681 2.10 20.57 6.97
N LEU A 682 1.08 21.04 7.72
CA LEU A 682 -0.14 21.57 7.14
C LEU A 682 0.12 22.87 6.37
N ALA A 683 0.93 23.78 6.91
CA ALA A 683 1.30 25.02 6.24
C ALA A 683 2.04 24.75 4.92
N ILE A 684 2.98 23.79 4.91
CA ILE A 684 3.67 23.35 3.70
C ILE A 684 2.68 22.83 2.66
N ARG A 685 1.76 21.96 3.07
CA ARG A 685 0.76 21.38 2.17
C ARG A 685 -0.17 22.43 1.58
N GLN A 686 -0.60 23.41 2.36
CA GLN A 686 -1.44 24.52 1.90
C GLN A 686 -0.69 25.45 0.94
N ALA A 687 0.58 25.72 1.20
CA ALA A 687 1.43 26.52 0.31
C ALA A 687 1.71 25.84 -1.04
N ALA A 688 1.63 24.51 -1.09
CA ALA A 688 1.82 23.70 -2.30
C ALA A 688 0.50 23.45 -3.07
N ASP A 689 -0.64 23.96 -2.60
CA ASP A 689 -1.93 23.77 -3.29
C ASP A 689 -1.92 24.49 -4.65
N PRO A 690 -2.12 23.78 -5.78
CA PRO A 690 -2.15 24.39 -7.10
C PRO A 690 -3.27 25.44 -7.27
N ALA A 691 -4.30 25.45 -6.42
CA ALA A 691 -5.31 26.50 -6.43
C ALA A 691 -4.84 27.82 -5.81
N VAL A 692 -3.68 27.81 -5.12
CA VAL A 692 -3.04 28.97 -4.49
C VAL A 692 -1.93 29.55 -5.37
N ILE A 693 -1.41 28.75 -6.33
CA ILE A 693 -0.40 29.15 -7.34
C ILE A 693 -1.13 29.59 -8.61
#